data_AF-A0A1X1IT53-F1
#
_entry.id   AF-A0A1X1IT53-F1
#
_cell.length_a   1.000
_cell.length_b   1.000
_cell.length_c   1.000
_cell.angle_alpha   90.00
_cell.angle_beta   90.00
_cell.angle_gamma   90.00
#
_symmetry.space_group_name_H-M   'P 1'
#
loop_
_entity.id
_entity.type
_entity.pdbx_description
1 polymer ?
#
loop_
_entity_poly.entity_id
_entity_poly.type
_entity_poly.pdbx_seq_one_letter_code
_entity_poly.pdbx_strand_id
1 'polypeptide(L)'
;MKKSKAKYLTLAGVVLSAGILLSACGNSASSSKTYNYVYSSDPSSLNYLAENRATTTDIVTNLVDGLMENDQYGNYVPSLAEDWTVSQDGLTYTYKLRKDAKWYTYEGEEYAPVTAQDFVTGLKYAADKKSEALYLVQDSVAGLDDYINGKTTDFSTVGVKAIDDQTVQYTLTRPEPYWNSKTTSTILFPVNADFLKSKGDDFGKVDPSSILYSGPFLMKSFVSKSVIEYKKNPNYWDAKNVFVDDVKLTYYDGSDQDALARNFVEGVYSYALLYPNSSSFEGIKEKNKDNIIYSMQNATSYYLNFNLDRKSYNFTSKSSDIEKKSTQEAVLNKNFRQAFNYAYNRTAYGAQSQGEEGATKIIRNLVVPPTFVSINGKDFGDVVSEKMVNYGQEWQGINFADAQDPYYNPDKAKAKFAEAKKELEAKGVQFPIHLDVSVDQSAKKGVLEASSLKQSIESVLGAENVVIDIQQLSTDDYDNSGYLAQTAAQKDFDIYNGGWSADYLDPSSYLDILNVNNGGMLQNIGLEPGEVNDKAKAVGLDTYTQMLEEANKEQEPAKRYEKYAEVQAWLVDSALAIPNVSQGGTPTLRKTVPFSSPFSQAGNKGVESYKYLKLQDKTVTTDEYEKAKEKWLKEKEESNKKAQEELAKHVK
;
A
#
# COMPACT_ATOMS: atom_id res chain seq x y z
N MET A 1 1.46 -35.70 83.35
CA MET A 1 0.38 -36.72 83.37
C MET A 1 0.14 -37.20 81.95
N LYS A 2 0.72 -38.36 81.57
CA LYS A 2 0.00 -39.60 81.15
C LYS A 2 -1.06 -39.34 80.05
N LYS A 3 -0.73 -39.51 78.77
CA LYS A 3 -0.67 -40.75 77.93
C LYS A 3 -2.04 -41.23 77.41
N SER A 4 -2.24 -41.20 76.08
CA SER A 4 -2.42 -42.38 75.18
C SER A 4 -2.52 -41.84 73.73
N LYS A 5 -1.76 -42.21 72.69
CA LYS A 5 -1.26 -43.47 72.09
C LYS A 5 -2.33 -44.32 71.38
N ALA A 6 -2.38 -44.23 70.03
CA ALA A 6 -2.15 -45.36 69.10
C ALA A 6 -1.95 -44.81 67.66
N LYS A 7 -0.74 -44.90 67.05
CA LYS A 7 -0.15 -45.98 66.20
C LYS A 7 -0.61 -45.93 64.73
N TYR A 8 0.22 -45.44 63.79
CA TYR A 8 1.28 -46.12 62.98
C TYR A 8 0.76 -46.93 61.79
N LEU A 9 1.21 -46.59 60.57
CA LEU A 9 1.65 -47.47 59.46
C LEU A 9 2.02 -46.54 58.26
N THR A 10 3.30 -46.14 58.13
CA THR A 10 4.40 -46.75 57.34
C THR A 10 4.50 -46.27 55.88
N LEU A 11 5.65 -45.64 55.67
CA LEU A 11 6.41 -45.40 54.45
C LEU A 11 6.37 -46.53 53.39
N ALA A 12 6.39 -46.08 52.13
CA ALA A 12 7.25 -46.52 51.04
C ALA A 12 7.06 -47.93 50.41
N GLY A 13 6.70 -47.91 49.12
CA GLY A 13 7.50 -48.61 48.11
C GLY A 13 6.74 -49.33 47.00
N VAL A 14 7.19 -49.09 45.76
CA VAL A 14 7.22 -50.02 44.60
C VAL A 14 5.92 -50.04 43.77
N VAL A 15 5.82 -49.31 42.65
CA VAL A 15 6.38 -49.55 41.29
C VAL A 15 5.36 -50.24 40.35
N LEU A 16 5.18 -49.57 39.20
CA LEU A 16 4.75 -50.03 37.87
C LEU A 16 3.36 -50.68 37.64
N SER A 17 2.55 -49.88 36.94
CA SER A 17 1.86 -50.18 35.66
C SER A 17 0.84 -51.31 35.55
N ALA A 18 -0.41 -50.89 35.33
CA ALA A 18 -1.32 -51.24 34.23
C ALA A 18 -2.75 -51.09 34.80
N GLY A 19 -3.64 -50.27 34.29
CA GLY A 19 -3.87 -49.89 32.91
C GLY A 19 -5.36 -50.09 32.66
N ILE A 20 -5.96 -49.12 31.96
CA ILE A 20 -7.30 -49.19 31.34
C ILE A 20 -8.46 -48.96 32.33
N LEU A 21 -9.03 -47.74 32.31
CA LEU A 21 -10.40 -47.48 31.79
C LEU A 21 -10.79 -45.99 31.91
N LEU A 22 -11.02 -45.36 30.74
CA LEU A 22 -11.91 -44.22 30.43
C LEU A 22 -11.40 -42.82 30.86
N SER A 23 -10.79 -41.98 30.00
CA SER A 23 -11.27 -41.40 28.72
C SER A 23 -12.69 -40.87 28.77
N ALA A 24 -12.86 -39.60 29.19
CA ALA A 24 -13.83 -38.63 28.67
C ALA A 24 -13.65 -37.27 29.35
N CYS A 25 -13.33 -36.25 28.54
CA CYS A 25 -13.17 -34.79 28.78
C CYS A 25 -11.77 -34.41 28.28
N GLY A 26 -11.57 -34.22 26.98
CA GLY A 26 -12.27 -33.21 26.21
C GLY A 26 -11.24 -32.14 25.88
N ASN A 27 -10.47 -32.45 24.83
CA ASN A 27 -9.40 -31.65 24.29
C ASN A 27 -10.00 -30.37 23.67
N SER A 28 -9.96 -29.26 24.41
CA SER A 28 -10.11 -27.92 23.87
C SER A 28 -8.93 -27.11 24.37
N ALA A 29 -7.79 -27.24 23.71
CA ALA A 29 -6.76 -26.22 23.80
C ALA A 29 -7.42 -24.91 23.35
N SER A 30 -7.58 -23.95 24.26
CA SER A 30 -8.07 -22.63 23.89
C SER A 30 -7.06 -22.05 22.91
N SER A 31 -7.45 -21.87 21.66
CA SER A 31 -6.61 -21.23 20.65
C SER A 31 -6.12 -19.88 21.16
N SER A 32 -4.84 -19.56 20.94
CA SER A 32 -4.31 -18.24 21.29
C SER A 32 -5.18 -17.16 20.66
N LYS A 33 -5.61 -16.19 21.46
CA LYS A 33 -6.40 -15.04 21.01
C LYS A 33 -5.57 -13.76 20.86
N THR A 34 -4.26 -13.87 21.04
CA THR A 34 -3.32 -12.75 20.90
C THR A 34 -2.60 -12.87 19.56
N TYR A 35 -2.71 -11.85 18.73
CA TYR A 35 -1.87 -11.72 17.54
C TYR A 35 -0.58 -11.00 17.93
N ASN A 36 0.56 -11.69 17.77
CA ASN A 36 1.88 -11.12 18.04
C ASN A 36 2.66 -11.00 16.72
N TYR A 37 3.17 -9.81 16.41
CA TYR A 37 4.10 -9.60 15.31
C TYR A 37 4.97 -8.36 15.53
N VAL A 38 5.39 -7.70 14.46
CA VAL A 38 6.33 -6.57 14.51
C VAL A 38 5.79 -5.33 13.79
N TYR A 39 6.37 -4.19 14.14
CA TYR A 39 6.28 -2.93 13.39
C TYR A 39 7.69 -2.36 13.20
N SER A 40 7.95 -1.60 12.14
CA SER A 40 9.32 -1.18 11.78
C SER A 40 9.62 0.30 11.99
N SER A 41 8.60 1.14 12.17
CA SER A 41 8.75 2.58 12.30
C SER A 41 7.74 3.13 13.31
N ASP A 42 8.20 3.97 14.22
CA ASP A 42 7.30 4.67 15.15
C ASP A 42 6.41 5.67 14.38
N PRO A 43 5.12 5.83 14.76
CA PRO A 43 4.31 6.94 14.28
C PRO A 43 4.88 8.27 14.76
N SER A 44 4.84 9.28 13.90
CA SER A 44 5.11 10.68 14.28
C SER A 44 3.92 11.32 15.02
N SER A 45 2.72 10.84 14.74
CA SER A 45 1.46 11.35 15.27
C SER A 45 0.37 10.27 15.19
N LEU A 46 -0.71 10.47 15.94
CA LEU A 46 -1.99 9.78 15.82
C LEU A 46 -3.07 10.69 15.21
N ASN A 47 -2.69 11.87 14.71
CA ASN A 47 -3.61 12.80 14.06
C ASN A 47 -3.97 12.32 12.64
N TYR A 48 -4.94 11.41 12.59
CA TYR A 48 -5.42 10.76 11.37
C TYR A 48 -6.12 11.68 10.37
N LEU A 49 -6.44 12.92 10.77
CA LEU A 49 -7.05 13.91 9.88
C LEU A 49 -6.03 14.83 9.21
N ALA A 50 -4.83 14.96 9.77
CA ALA A 50 -3.78 15.84 9.24
C ALA A 50 -2.63 15.08 8.56
N GLU A 51 -2.25 13.90 9.08
CA GLU A 51 -1.19 13.06 8.51
C GLU A 51 -1.76 11.92 7.66
N ASN A 52 -1.09 11.59 6.55
CA ASN A 52 -1.51 10.50 5.64
C ASN A 52 -0.43 9.42 5.46
N ARG A 53 0.52 9.32 6.39
CA ARG A 53 1.59 8.32 6.33
C ARG A 53 1.10 6.97 6.86
N ALA A 54 1.57 5.87 6.24
CA ALA A 54 1.26 4.50 6.66
C ALA A 54 1.52 4.25 8.16
N THR A 55 2.62 4.79 8.70
CA THR A 55 2.95 4.71 10.14
C THR A 55 1.86 5.23 11.05
N THR A 56 1.06 6.20 10.60
CA THR A 56 -0.08 6.76 11.32
C THR A 56 -1.37 6.02 10.95
N THR A 57 -1.63 5.82 9.65
CA THR A 57 -2.89 5.27 9.15
C THR A 57 -3.08 3.78 9.48
N ASP A 58 -2.03 2.96 9.46
CA ASP A 58 -2.07 1.53 9.82
C ASP A 58 -2.49 1.33 11.30
N ILE A 59 -2.13 2.28 12.15
CA ILE A 59 -2.50 2.27 13.56
C ILE A 59 -3.94 2.75 13.73
N VAL A 60 -4.23 3.98 13.33
CA VAL A 60 -5.50 4.67 13.64
C VAL A 60 -6.71 4.04 12.97
N THR A 61 -6.56 3.38 11.81
CA THR A 61 -7.67 2.68 11.14
C THR A 61 -8.12 1.41 11.88
N ASN A 62 -7.36 0.94 12.88
CA ASN A 62 -7.82 -0.09 13.82
C ASN A 62 -8.57 0.49 15.04
N LEU A 63 -8.52 1.82 15.22
CA LEU A 63 -8.99 2.53 16.42
C LEU A 63 -10.22 3.40 16.13
N VAL A 64 -10.33 3.91 14.91
CA VAL A 64 -11.41 4.76 14.42
C VAL A 64 -11.96 4.18 13.11
N ASP A 65 -13.28 4.16 12.97
CA ASP A 65 -13.94 3.75 11.73
C ASP A 65 -14.42 4.98 10.93
N GLY A 66 -14.51 4.80 9.60
CA GLY A 66 -15.14 5.74 8.68
C GLY A 66 -16.58 5.32 8.33
N LEU A 67 -17.14 5.92 7.28
CA LEU A 67 -18.49 5.59 6.81
C LEU A 67 -18.57 4.17 6.26
N MET A 68 -17.56 3.77 5.48
CA MET A 68 -17.46 2.48 4.81
C MET A 68 -16.17 1.78 5.24
N GLU A 69 -16.12 0.47 5.03
CA GLU A 69 -14.90 -0.36 5.19
C GLU A 69 -14.86 -1.45 4.13
N ASN A 70 -13.76 -2.19 4.04
CA ASN A 70 -13.68 -3.38 3.19
C ASN A 70 -14.06 -4.66 3.96
N ASP A 71 -14.82 -5.52 3.30
CA ASP A 71 -15.00 -6.91 3.74
C ASP A 71 -13.78 -7.79 3.38
N GLN A 72 -13.86 -9.09 3.67
CA GLN A 72 -12.80 -10.07 3.37
C GLN A 72 -12.58 -10.30 1.86
N TYR A 73 -13.47 -9.79 1.00
CA TYR A 73 -13.48 -10.01 -0.45
C TYR A 73 -13.15 -8.73 -1.24
N GLY A 74 -12.99 -7.59 -0.57
CA GLY A 74 -12.69 -6.31 -1.21
C GLY A 74 -13.89 -5.40 -1.44
N ASN A 75 -15.09 -5.80 -1.04
CA ASN A 75 -16.28 -4.96 -1.23
C ASN A 75 -16.31 -3.85 -0.19
N TYR A 76 -16.65 -2.64 -0.64
CA TYR A 76 -16.96 -1.53 0.27
C TYR A 76 -18.34 -1.76 0.89
N VAL A 77 -18.36 -2.03 2.19
CA VAL A 77 -19.55 -2.30 2.99
C VAL A 77 -19.76 -1.22 4.05
N PRO A 78 -21.00 -1.00 4.53
CA PRO A 78 -21.27 -0.01 5.56
C PRO A 78 -20.52 -0.29 6.88
N SER A 79 -19.82 0.72 7.40
CA SER A 79 -19.12 0.69 8.70
C SER A 79 -19.86 1.55 9.74
N LEU A 80 -19.47 2.81 9.99
CA LEU A 80 -20.27 3.71 10.84
C LEU A 80 -21.59 4.11 10.18
N ALA A 81 -21.69 4.01 8.85
CA ALA A 81 -22.96 4.02 8.16
C ALA A 81 -23.67 2.66 8.28
N GLU A 82 -25.00 2.67 8.29
CA GLU A 82 -25.84 1.45 8.14
C GLU A 82 -26.54 1.37 6.78
N ASP A 83 -26.75 2.51 6.12
CA ASP A 83 -27.40 2.65 4.82
C ASP A 83 -26.87 3.92 4.13
N TRP A 84 -26.93 3.95 2.80
CA TRP A 84 -26.53 5.12 2.03
C TRP A 84 -27.29 5.21 0.70
N THR A 85 -27.30 6.39 0.09
CA THR A 85 -27.97 6.64 -1.19
C THR A 85 -27.15 7.62 -2.02
N VAL A 86 -27.20 7.48 -3.34
CA VAL A 86 -26.65 8.44 -4.29
C VAL A 86 -27.77 9.01 -5.15
N SER A 87 -27.74 10.30 -5.46
CA SER A 87 -28.68 10.93 -6.39
C SER A 87 -28.51 10.40 -7.83
N GLN A 88 -29.55 10.51 -8.65
CA GLN A 88 -29.50 10.09 -10.07
C GLN A 88 -28.38 10.72 -10.90
N ASP A 89 -27.98 11.94 -10.57
CA ASP A 89 -26.86 12.64 -11.22
C ASP A 89 -25.48 12.24 -10.67
N GLY A 90 -25.42 11.39 -9.64
CA GLY A 90 -24.19 10.93 -9.02
C GLY A 90 -23.47 11.97 -8.16
N LEU A 91 -24.08 13.14 -7.90
CA LEU A 91 -23.42 14.25 -7.21
C LEU A 91 -23.67 14.27 -5.70
N THR A 92 -24.76 13.70 -5.20
CA THR A 92 -25.13 13.78 -3.79
C THR A 92 -25.15 12.41 -3.16
N TYR A 93 -24.26 12.18 -2.18
CA TYR A 93 -24.21 10.96 -1.39
C TYR A 93 -24.74 11.24 0.02
N THR A 94 -25.72 10.46 0.47
CA THR A 94 -26.31 10.59 1.80
C THR A 94 -26.12 9.29 2.56
N TYR A 95 -25.54 9.36 3.76
CA TYR A 95 -25.26 8.22 4.62
C TYR A 95 -26.08 8.33 5.90
N LYS A 96 -26.74 7.24 6.28
CA LYS A 96 -27.38 7.09 7.58
C LYS A 96 -26.43 6.40 8.53
N LEU A 97 -26.15 7.03 9.65
CA LEU A 97 -25.27 6.54 10.68
C LEU A 97 -25.99 5.55 11.59
N ARG A 98 -25.21 4.62 12.13
CA ARG A 98 -25.62 3.70 13.18
C ARG A 98 -26.02 4.44 14.44
N LYS A 99 -27.20 4.13 14.98
CA LYS A 99 -27.68 4.71 16.25
C LYS A 99 -26.92 4.20 17.48
N ASP A 100 -26.28 3.04 17.36
CA ASP A 100 -25.47 2.39 18.39
C ASP A 100 -23.98 2.68 18.26
N ALA A 101 -23.55 3.48 17.27
CA ALA A 101 -22.17 3.94 17.17
C ALA A 101 -21.85 5.00 18.23
N LYS A 102 -20.77 4.77 18.97
CA LYS A 102 -20.32 5.65 20.07
C LYS A 102 -18.81 5.82 20.06
N TRP A 103 -18.38 6.96 20.59
CA TRP A 103 -17.01 7.25 20.95
C TRP A 103 -16.68 6.70 22.33
N TYR A 104 -15.47 6.15 22.45
CA TYR A 104 -14.93 5.64 23.69
C TYR A 104 -13.56 6.26 23.97
N THR A 105 -13.18 6.36 25.25
CA THR A 105 -11.80 6.68 25.66
C THR A 105 -10.89 5.46 25.49
N TYR A 106 -9.57 5.63 25.62
CA TYR A 106 -8.64 4.51 25.54
C TYR A 106 -8.82 3.49 26.68
N GLU A 107 -9.41 3.88 27.82
CA GLU A 107 -9.83 2.97 28.89
C GLU A 107 -11.05 2.12 28.52
N GLY A 108 -11.82 2.55 27.52
CA GLY A 108 -13.06 1.90 27.07
C GLY A 108 -14.33 2.49 27.69
N GLU A 109 -14.23 3.68 28.30
CA GLU A 109 -15.39 4.40 28.83
C GLU A 109 -16.13 5.10 27.69
N GLU A 110 -17.46 5.02 27.69
CA GLU A 110 -18.30 5.72 26.72
C GLU A 110 -18.17 7.24 26.92
N TYR A 111 -17.87 7.95 25.84
CA TYR A 111 -17.69 9.41 25.84
C TYR A 111 -18.93 10.12 25.28
N ALA A 112 -19.35 9.76 24.07
CA ALA A 112 -20.49 10.38 23.37
C ALA A 112 -21.00 9.48 22.23
N PRO A 113 -22.23 9.64 21.73
CA PRO A 113 -22.63 9.05 20.45
C PRO A 113 -21.80 9.61 19.30
N VAL A 114 -21.60 8.81 18.24
CA VAL A 114 -21.07 9.32 16.96
C VAL A 114 -22.20 10.02 16.22
N THR A 115 -21.96 11.23 15.74
CA THR A 115 -22.98 12.03 15.03
C THR A 115 -22.54 12.46 13.64
N ALA A 116 -23.48 12.85 12.78
CA ALA A 116 -23.19 13.39 11.45
C ALA A 116 -22.33 14.67 11.52
N GLN A 117 -22.47 15.45 12.61
CA GLN A 117 -21.66 16.64 12.83
C GLN A 117 -20.18 16.31 13.06
N ASP A 118 -19.83 15.10 13.52
CA ASP A 118 -18.44 14.69 13.69
C ASP A 118 -17.71 14.56 12.34
N PHE A 119 -18.41 14.19 11.27
CA PHE A 119 -17.86 14.12 9.91
C PHE A 119 -17.65 15.51 9.30
N VAL A 120 -18.61 16.42 9.49
CA VAL A 120 -18.47 17.83 9.11
C VAL A 120 -17.27 18.46 9.84
N THR A 121 -17.14 18.16 11.13
CA THR A 121 -16.04 18.65 11.97
C THR A 121 -14.70 18.07 11.52
N GLY A 122 -14.64 16.78 11.18
CA GLY A 122 -13.44 16.10 10.69
C GLY A 122 -12.90 16.73 9.41
N LEU A 123 -13.75 16.88 8.39
CA LEU A 123 -13.32 17.48 7.12
C LEU A 123 -12.91 18.95 7.29
N LYS A 124 -13.62 19.71 8.15
CA LYS A 124 -13.23 21.09 8.46
C LYS A 124 -11.86 21.14 9.11
N TYR A 125 -11.62 20.31 10.12
CA TYR A 125 -10.34 20.26 10.81
C TYR A 125 -9.20 19.88 9.87
N ALA A 126 -9.42 18.88 8.99
CA ALA A 126 -8.45 18.49 7.97
C ALA A 126 -8.11 19.66 7.02
N ALA A 127 -9.11 20.42 6.57
CA ALA A 127 -8.90 21.61 5.74
C ALA A 127 -8.13 22.72 6.49
N ASP A 128 -8.54 23.03 7.72
CA ASP A 128 -7.92 24.07 8.55
C ASP A 128 -6.45 23.72 8.90
N LYS A 129 -6.14 22.44 9.08
CA LYS A 129 -4.78 21.94 9.36
C LYS A 129 -3.96 21.64 8.11
N LYS A 130 -4.49 21.88 6.92
CA LYS A 130 -3.84 21.58 5.63
C LYS A 130 -3.36 20.13 5.55
N SER A 131 -4.29 19.20 5.77
CA SER A 131 -4.04 17.76 5.75
C SER A 131 -3.20 17.34 4.54
N GLU A 132 -2.23 16.44 4.77
CA GLU A 132 -1.43 15.81 3.71
C GLU A 132 -2.30 15.04 2.69
N ALA A 133 -3.53 14.66 3.08
CA ALA A 133 -4.49 13.94 2.25
C ALA A 133 -5.49 14.86 1.51
N LEU A 134 -5.37 16.19 1.59
CA LEU A 134 -6.35 17.13 0.98
C LEU A 134 -6.58 16.87 -0.51
N TYR A 135 -5.54 16.48 -1.24
CA TYR A 135 -5.60 16.18 -2.67
C TYR A 135 -6.64 15.09 -3.03
N LEU A 136 -7.02 14.22 -2.08
CA LEU A 136 -8.03 13.17 -2.30
C LEU A 136 -9.46 13.70 -2.42
N VAL A 137 -9.74 14.85 -1.79
CA VAL A 137 -11.11 15.36 -1.58
C VAL A 137 -11.31 16.80 -2.03
N GLN A 138 -10.24 17.60 -2.14
CA GLN A 138 -10.29 19.03 -2.45
C GLN A 138 -11.07 19.34 -3.72
N ASP A 139 -10.79 18.60 -4.80
CA ASP A 139 -11.48 18.77 -6.08
C ASP A 139 -12.78 17.95 -6.16
N SER A 140 -13.04 17.07 -5.20
CA SER A 140 -14.21 16.19 -5.19
C SER A 140 -15.39 16.83 -4.47
N VAL A 141 -15.16 17.42 -3.29
CA VAL A 141 -16.23 18.00 -2.46
C VAL A 141 -16.51 19.44 -2.89
N ALA A 142 -17.77 19.74 -3.22
CA ALA A 142 -18.18 21.06 -3.69
C ALA A 142 -17.77 22.17 -2.69
N GLY A 143 -17.17 23.26 -3.18
CA GLY A 143 -16.75 24.40 -2.36
C GLY A 143 -15.50 24.18 -1.49
N LEU A 144 -14.94 22.96 -1.41
CA LEU A 144 -13.77 22.69 -0.58
C LEU A 144 -12.50 23.38 -1.12
N ASP A 145 -12.25 23.34 -2.43
CA ASP A 145 -11.16 24.08 -3.07
C ASP A 145 -11.22 25.59 -2.77
N ASP A 146 -12.40 26.19 -2.90
CA ASP A 146 -12.61 27.62 -2.63
C ASP A 146 -12.31 27.97 -1.17
N TYR A 147 -12.63 27.10 -0.22
CA TYR A 147 -12.31 27.27 1.19
C TYR A 147 -10.79 27.16 1.45
N ILE A 148 -10.15 26.12 0.92
CA ILE A 148 -8.70 25.87 1.09
C ILE A 148 -7.87 27.02 0.49
N ASN A 149 -8.28 27.52 -0.67
CA ASN A 149 -7.63 28.62 -1.36
C ASN A 149 -8.04 30.01 -0.82
N GLY A 150 -8.87 30.07 0.23
CA GLY A 150 -9.26 31.31 0.89
C GLY A 150 -10.19 32.22 0.08
N LYS A 151 -10.83 31.71 -0.98
CA LYS A 151 -11.89 32.43 -1.71
C LYS A 151 -13.15 32.61 -0.84
N THR A 152 -13.33 31.72 0.14
CA THR A 152 -14.31 31.83 1.22
C THR A 152 -13.69 31.40 2.54
N THR A 153 -14.12 32.00 3.65
CA THR A 153 -13.81 31.55 5.02
C THR A 153 -15.00 30.88 5.70
N ASP A 154 -16.14 30.81 5.00
CA ASP A 154 -17.36 30.20 5.49
C ASP A 154 -17.40 28.71 5.11
N PHE A 155 -17.07 27.84 6.06
CA PHE A 155 -17.10 26.39 5.84
C PHE A 155 -18.51 25.85 5.56
N SER A 156 -19.59 26.59 5.87
CA SER A 156 -20.95 26.15 5.54
C SER A 156 -21.23 26.08 4.04
N THR A 157 -20.36 26.70 3.22
CA THR A 157 -20.37 26.60 1.76
C THR A 157 -19.76 25.30 1.23
N VAL A 158 -19.04 24.54 2.06
CA VAL A 158 -18.44 23.25 1.71
C VAL A 158 -19.52 22.16 1.69
N GLY A 159 -19.46 21.29 0.69
CA GLY A 159 -20.42 20.23 0.40
C GLY A 159 -20.36 19.04 1.36
N VAL A 160 -20.29 19.28 2.68
CA VAL A 160 -20.49 18.28 3.73
C VAL A 160 -21.47 18.82 4.77
N LYS A 161 -22.56 18.10 5.04
CA LYS A 161 -23.63 18.58 5.91
C LYS A 161 -24.15 17.46 6.81
N ALA A 162 -24.39 17.81 8.08
CA ALA A 162 -25.25 17.05 8.96
C ALA A 162 -26.70 17.49 8.69
N ILE A 163 -27.49 16.63 8.07
CA ILE A 163 -28.94 16.89 7.82
C ILE A 163 -29.71 16.76 9.13
N ASP A 164 -29.32 15.77 9.94
CA ASP A 164 -29.72 15.55 11.32
C ASP A 164 -28.57 14.82 12.04
N ASP A 165 -28.76 14.48 13.32
CA ASP A 165 -27.73 13.84 14.14
C ASP A 165 -27.19 12.51 13.56
N GLN A 166 -27.96 11.80 12.74
CA GLN A 166 -27.60 10.50 12.18
C GLN A 166 -27.57 10.48 10.65
N THR A 167 -27.60 11.64 9.98
CA THR A 167 -27.60 11.69 8.51
C THR A 167 -26.57 12.69 8.03
N VAL A 168 -25.48 12.19 7.43
CA VAL A 168 -24.46 13.02 6.78
C VAL A 168 -24.61 12.98 5.26
N GLN A 169 -24.52 14.14 4.62
CA GLN A 169 -24.61 14.29 3.18
C GLN A 169 -23.33 14.94 2.64
N TYR A 170 -22.82 14.39 1.55
CA TYR A 170 -21.75 14.96 0.74
C TYR A 170 -22.30 15.38 -0.63
N THR A 171 -21.90 16.56 -1.10
CA THR A 171 -22.17 17.05 -2.45
C THR A 171 -20.85 17.16 -3.20
N LEU A 172 -20.76 16.49 -4.33
CA LEU A 172 -19.57 16.42 -5.16
C LEU A 172 -19.61 17.44 -6.30
N THR A 173 -18.44 17.82 -6.81
CA THR A 173 -18.27 18.69 -7.98
C THR A 173 -18.56 17.99 -9.30
N ARG A 174 -18.42 16.66 -9.31
CA ARG A 174 -18.63 15.76 -10.44
C ARG A 174 -19.04 14.38 -9.94
N PRO A 175 -19.66 13.54 -10.79
CA PRO A 175 -19.96 12.17 -10.38
C PRO A 175 -18.65 11.40 -10.21
N GLU A 176 -18.49 10.78 -9.04
CA GLU A 176 -17.37 9.88 -8.75
C GLU A 176 -17.95 8.52 -8.35
N PRO A 177 -18.08 7.55 -9.28
CA PRO A 177 -18.69 6.25 -8.97
C PRO A 177 -17.87 5.42 -7.96
N TYR A 178 -16.63 5.82 -7.71
CA TYR A 178 -15.74 5.25 -6.69
C TYR A 178 -15.77 6.03 -5.35
N TRP A 179 -16.67 7.01 -5.15
CA TRP A 179 -16.70 7.85 -3.95
C TRP A 179 -16.70 7.06 -2.63
N ASN A 180 -17.45 5.96 -2.56
CA ASN A 180 -17.48 5.10 -1.37
C ASN A 180 -16.09 4.57 -0.99
N SER A 181 -15.22 4.31 -1.96
CA SER A 181 -13.83 3.91 -1.68
C SER A 181 -13.03 5.02 -0.99
N LYS A 182 -13.23 6.29 -1.37
CA LYS A 182 -12.58 7.43 -0.71
C LYS A 182 -13.00 7.56 0.76
N THR A 183 -14.22 7.19 1.11
CA THR A 183 -14.70 7.25 2.50
C THR A 183 -14.00 6.28 3.46
N THR A 184 -13.14 5.41 2.93
CA THR A 184 -12.22 4.55 3.71
C THR A 184 -10.90 5.24 4.08
N SER A 185 -10.64 6.43 3.54
CA SER A 185 -9.46 7.23 3.84
C SER A 185 -9.67 8.10 5.07
N THR A 186 -8.63 8.23 5.90
CA THR A 186 -8.75 8.83 7.25
C THR A 186 -9.13 10.31 7.23
N ILE A 187 -8.86 11.03 6.15
CA ILE A 187 -9.31 12.43 5.96
C ILE A 187 -10.83 12.60 6.00
N LEU A 188 -11.59 11.55 5.69
CA LEU A 188 -13.06 11.53 5.75
C LEU A 188 -13.59 10.89 7.04
N PHE A 189 -12.73 10.58 8.00
CA PHE A 189 -13.16 9.99 9.28
C PHE A 189 -13.76 11.06 10.21
N PRO A 190 -14.64 10.66 11.13
CA PRO A 190 -15.26 11.60 12.05
C PRO A 190 -14.30 12.00 13.17
N VAL A 191 -14.55 13.15 13.80
CA VAL A 191 -13.93 13.55 15.07
C VAL A 191 -14.94 14.29 15.93
N ASN A 192 -14.99 13.95 17.22
CA ASN A 192 -15.88 14.63 18.16
C ASN A 192 -15.38 16.06 18.46
N ALA A 193 -16.24 17.05 18.23
CA ALA A 193 -15.89 18.47 18.33
C ALA A 193 -15.47 18.91 19.74
N ASP A 194 -16.19 18.46 20.77
CA ASP A 194 -15.90 18.83 22.17
C ASP A 194 -14.57 18.23 22.63
N PHE A 195 -14.32 16.96 22.27
CA PHE A 195 -13.05 16.31 22.56
C PHE A 195 -11.89 17.00 21.84
N LEU A 196 -12.03 17.24 20.53
CA LEU A 196 -11.03 17.93 19.73
C LEU A 196 -10.67 19.29 20.33
N LYS A 197 -11.68 20.06 20.73
CA LYS A 197 -11.50 21.34 21.41
C LYS A 197 -10.81 21.19 22.77
N SER A 198 -11.16 20.16 23.54
CA SER A 198 -10.55 19.89 24.85
C SER A 198 -9.06 19.54 24.76
N LYS A 199 -8.64 18.90 23.67
CA LYS A 199 -7.24 18.54 23.41
C LYS A 199 -6.44 19.68 22.77
N GLY A 200 -7.06 20.49 21.91
CA GLY A 200 -6.35 21.56 21.21
C GLY A 200 -5.17 21.00 20.41
N ASP A 201 -3.97 21.55 20.62
CA ASP A 201 -2.75 21.09 19.94
C ASP A 201 -2.24 19.72 20.44
N ASP A 202 -2.81 19.18 21.52
CA ASP A 202 -2.48 17.83 22.00
C ASP A 202 -3.24 16.73 21.25
N PHE A 203 -4.23 17.08 20.40
CA PHE A 203 -4.97 16.10 19.61
C PHE A 203 -4.03 15.34 18.68
N GLY A 204 -4.06 14.01 18.76
CA GLY A 204 -3.22 13.16 17.94
C GLY A 204 -1.75 13.13 18.36
N LYS A 205 -1.35 13.61 19.54
CA LYS A 205 -0.03 13.22 20.09
C LYS A 205 0.07 11.70 20.17
N VAL A 206 1.28 11.13 20.10
CA VAL A 206 1.51 9.68 20.20
C VAL A 206 1.34 9.20 21.65
N ASP A 207 0.10 9.30 22.12
CA ASP A 207 -0.38 8.94 23.45
C ASP A 207 -1.81 8.40 23.29
N PRO A 208 -2.16 7.24 23.87
CA PRO A 208 -3.50 6.67 23.72
C PRO A 208 -4.65 7.60 24.13
N SER A 209 -4.43 8.52 25.06
CA SER A 209 -5.45 9.46 25.53
C SER A 209 -5.68 10.65 24.60
N SER A 210 -4.89 10.82 23.54
CA SER A 210 -4.93 11.98 22.64
C SER A 210 -6.04 11.92 21.58
N ILE A 211 -6.66 10.74 21.40
CA ILE A 211 -7.76 10.47 20.47
C ILE A 211 -8.91 9.73 21.17
N LEU A 212 -10.08 9.73 20.53
CA LEU A 212 -11.20 8.86 20.89
C LEU A 212 -11.26 7.66 19.93
N TYR A 213 -11.98 6.64 20.35
CA TYR A 213 -12.04 5.34 19.67
C TYR A 213 -13.48 5.04 19.27
N SER A 214 -13.69 4.67 18.01
CA SER A 214 -14.98 4.18 17.49
C SER A 214 -14.85 2.82 16.79
N GLY A 215 -13.62 2.34 16.65
CA GLY A 215 -13.25 1.13 15.92
C GLY A 215 -13.11 -0.13 16.78
N PRO A 216 -12.61 -1.23 16.17
CA PRO A 216 -12.58 -2.56 16.76
C PRO A 216 -11.61 -2.72 17.94
N PHE A 217 -10.61 -1.85 18.07
CA PHE A 217 -9.60 -1.92 19.13
C PHE A 217 -9.41 -0.59 19.86
N LEU A 218 -8.94 -0.70 21.09
CA LEU A 218 -8.44 0.40 21.92
C LEU A 218 -6.91 0.26 22.01
N MET A 219 -6.18 1.35 21.76
CA MET A 219 -4.74 1.36 22.01
C MET A 219 -4.50 1.43 23.52
N LYS A 220 -3.71 0.50 24.05
CA LYS A 220 -3.41 0.43 25.49
C LYS A 220 -2.04 0.99 25.82
N SER A 221 -1.07 0.78 24.94
CA SER A 221 0.28 1.32 25.12
C SER A 221 0.95 1.55 23.78
N PHE A 222 1.81 2.57 23.75
CA PHE A 222 2.82 2.77 22.75
C PHE A 222 4.12 3.12 23.48
N VAL A 223 5.19 2.37 23.21
CA VAL A 223 6.54 2.67 23.69
C VAL A 223 7.44 2.71 22.47
N SER A 224 7.97 3.90 22.19
CA SER A 224 8.85 4.18 21.05
C SER A 224 9.98 3.15 20.94
N LYS A 225 10.19 2.64 19.71
CA LYS A 225 11.15 1.60 19.36
C LYS A 225 11.09 0.35 20.26
N SER A 226 9.90 0.01 20.76
CA SER A 226 9.71 -1.13 21.65
C SER A 226 8.42 -1.90 21.35
N VAL A 227 7.24 -1.30 21.58
CA VAL A 227 5.98 -2.04 21.49
C VAL A 227 4.77 -1.16 21.22
N ILE A 228 3.82 -1.67 20.45
CA ILE A 228 2.43 -1.18 20.34
C ILE A 228 1.48 -2.29 20.81
N GLU A 229 0.55 -1.94 21.70
CA GLU A 229 -0.43 -2.90 22.21
C GLU A 229 -1.87 -2.41 21.99
N TYR A 230 -2.68 -3.26 21.35
CA TYR A 230 -4.11 -3.05 21.19
C TYR A 230 -4.89 -4.10 21.97
N LYS A 231 -6.04 -3.69 22.48
CA LYS A 231 -7.01 -4.57 23.10
C LYS A 231 -8.36 -4.42 22.41
N LYS A 232 -9.05 -5.53 22.17
CA LYS A 232 -10.39 -5.53 21.61
C LYS A 232 -11.30 -4.55 22.35
N ASN A 233 -12.02 -3.72 21.60
CA ASN A 233 -13.08 -2.87 22.13
C ASN A 233 -14.35 -3.72 22.32
N PRO A 234 -14.76 -4.06 23.55
CA PRO A 234 -15.93 -4.92 23.77
C PRO A 234 -17.25 -4.21 23.41
N ASN A 235 -17.25 -2.88 23.36
CA ASN A 235 -18.42 -2.04 23.08
C ASN A 235 -18.49 -1.58 21.62
N TYR A 236 -17.57 -2.07 20.77
CA TYR A 236 -17.61 -1.81 19.33
C TYR A 236 -18.90 -2.40 18.73
N TRP A 237 -19.57 -1.63 17.86
CA TRP A 237 -20.86 -2.01 17.27
C TRP A 237 -20.81 -3.37 16.55
N ASP A 238 -19.65 -3.74 15.99
CA ASP A 238 -19.41 -5.02 15.32
C ASP A 238 -18.45 -5.95 16.07
N ALA A 239 -18.42 -5.89 17.40
CA ALA A 239 -17.51 -6.69 18.23
C ALA A 239 -17.62 -8.22 18.01
N LYS A 240 -18.73 -8.71 17.42
CA LYS A 240 -18.92 -10.12 17.04
C LYS A 240 -17.97 -10.58 15.94
N ASN A 241 -17.47 -9.66 15.13
CA ASN A 241 -16.55 -9.93 14.02
C ASN A 241 -15.07 -9.66 14.37
N VAL A 242 -14.78 -9.32 15.63
CA VAL A 242 -13.42 -9.17 16.15
C VAL A 242 -13.04 -10.44 16.91
N PHE A 243 -12.22 -11.30 16.31
CA PHE A 243 -11.93 -12.64 16.86
C PHE A 243 -10.65 -12.72 17.71
N VAL A 244 -9.72 -11.77 17.55
CA VAL A 244 -8.55 -11.61 18.42
C VAL A 244 -8.88 -10.67 19.59
N ASP A 245 -8.40 -11.01 20.78
CA ASP A 245 -8.63 -10.23 22.00
C ASP A 245 -7.54 -9.17 22.20
N ASP A 246 -6.29 -9.50 21.83
CA ASP A 246 -5.12 -8.61 21.97
C ASP A 246 -4.26 -8.64 20.70
N VAL A 247 -3.63 -7.51 20.40
CA VAL A 247 -2.62 -7.37 19.34
C VAL A 247 -1.37 -6.75 19.97
N LYS A 248 -0.22 -7.38 19.74
CA LYS A 248 1.08 -6.88 20.22
C LYS A 248 2.08 -6.83 19.07
N LEU A 249 2.58 -5.63 18.81
CA LEU A 249 3.56 -5.38 17.76
C LEU A 249 4.87 -4.95 18.41
N THR A 250 5.92 -5.75 18.28
CA THR A 250 7.26 -5.42 18.80
C THR A 250 8.09 -4.70 17.74
N TYR A 251 8.88 -3.72 18.13
CA TYR A 251 9.72 -2.98 17.20
C TYR A 251 10.76 -3.88 16.55
N TYR A 252 10.92 -3.75 15.23
CA TYR A 252 11.87 -4.49 14.43
C TYR A 252 12.63 -3.55 13.48
N ASP A 253 13.92 -3.37 13.74
CA ASP A 253 14.79 -2.45 12.98
C ASP A 253 15.37 -3.04 11.68
N GLY A 254 15.03 -4.30 11.34
CA GLY A 254 15.50 -4.95 10.11
C GLY A 254 16.93 -5.51 10.19
N SER A 255 17.65 -5.33 11.30
CA SER A 255 19.08 -5.70 11.40
C SER A 255 19.31 -7.21 11.44
N ASP A 256 18.41 -7.95 12.09
CA ASP A 256 18.40 -9.42 12.18
C ASP A 256 17.19 -9.99 11.45
N GLN A 257 17.34 -10.23 10.15
CA GLN A 257 16.33 -10.85 9.28
C GLN A 257 15.84 -12.21 9.78
N ASP A 258 16.72 -12.96 10.45
CA ASP A 258 16.41 -14.31 10.93
C ASP A 258 15.56 -14.28 12.22
N ALA A 259 15.48 -13.14 12.91
CA ALA A 259 14.72 -13.01 14.15
C ALA A 259 13.22 -13.30 13.98
N LEU A 260 12.61 -12.90 12.85
CA LEU A 260 11.18 -13.10 12.62
C LEU A 260 10.83 -14.59 12.57
N ALA A 261 11.59 -15.36 11.79
CA ALA A 261 11.39 -16.80 11.65
C ALA A 261 11.69 -17.55 12.96
N ARG A 262 12.77 -17.19 13.68
CA ARG A 262 13.10 -17.80 14.98
C ARG A 262 11.98 -17.59 16.00
N ASN A 263 11.50 -16.36 16.18
CA ASN A 263 10.41 -16.05 17.11
C ASN A 263 9.09 -16.74 16.73
N PHE A 264 8.81 -16.91 15.44
CA PHE A 264 7.64 -17.69 15.01
C PHE A 264 7.76 -19.17 15.39
N VAL A 265 8.91 -19.80 15.13
CA VAL A 265 9.16 -21.22 15.46
C VAL A 265 9.12 -21.45 16.97
N GLU A 266 9.58 -20.48 17.78
CA GLU A 266 9.49 -20.50 19.25
C GLU A 266 8.06 -20.23 19.77
N GLY A 267 7.11 -19.89 18.89
CA GLY A 267 5.72 -19.64 19.22
C GLY A 267 5.44 -18.23 19.76
N VAL A 268 6.41 -17.32 19.69
CA VAL A 268 6.26 -15.91 20.09
C VAL A 268 5.40 -15.16 19.08
N TYR A 269 5.67 -15.33 17.78
CA TYR A 269 4.93 -14.64 16.72
C TYR A 269 3.85 -15.50 16.07
N SER A 270 2.76 -14.85 15.66
CA SER A 270 1.65 -15.44 14.92
C SER A 270 1.87 -15.44 13.40
N TYR A 271 2.87 -14.70 12.94
CA TYR A 271 3.27 -14.53 11.55
C TYR A 271 4.78 -14.29 11.45
N ALA A 272 5.41 -14.67 10.35
CA ALA A 272 6.79 -14.31 10.05
C ALA A 272 7.01 -14.17 8.55
N LEU A 273 7.50 -13.01 8.13
CA LEU A 273 8.18 -12.85 6.85
C LEU A 273 9.50 -13.64 6.87
N LEU A 274 9.82 -14.32 5.77
CA LEU A 274 11.08 -15.02 5.57
C LEU A 274 11.96 -14.27 4.57
N TYR A 275 13.27 -14.41 4.73
CA TYR A 275 14.28 -13.80 3.87
C TYR A 275 15.09 -14.90 3.18
N PRO A 276 14.75 -15.30 1.95
CA PRO A 276 15.38 -16.44 1.26
C PRO A 276 16.91 -16.37 1.13
N ASN A 277 17.46 -15.16 1.05
CA ASN A 277 18.91 -14.95 0.94
C ASN A 277 19.61 -14.83 2.32
N SER A 278 18.89 -15.02 3.42
CA SER A 278 19.50 -15.04 4.74
C SER A 278 20.23 -16.37 4.99
N SER A 279 21.26 -16.34 5.83
CA SER A 279 22.07 -17.52 6.13
C SER A 279 21.31 -18.65 6.81
N SER A 280 20.16 -18.38 7.45
CA SER A 280 19.38 -19.38 8.17
C SER A 280 18.23 -19.98 7.37
N PHE A 281 17.91 -19.41 6.19
CA PHE A 281 16.72 -19.78 5.43
C PHE A 281 16.66 -21.26 5.06
N GLU A 282 17.77 -21.85 4.60
CA GLU A 282 17.81 -23.28 4.24
C GLU A 282 17.43 -24.18 5.42
N GLY A 283 17.95 -23.90 6.62
CA GLY A 283 17.60 -24.65 7.83
C GLY A 283 16.14 -24.46 8.27
N ILE A 284 15.55 -23.28 8.00
CA ILE A 284 14.11 -23.02 8.21
C ILE A 284 13.28 -23.81 7.19
N LYS A 285 13.68 -23.76 5.92
CA LYS A 285 13.02 -24.44 4.80
C LYS A 285 12.99 -25.94 5.00
N GLU A 286 14.11 -26.57 5.38
CA GLU A 286 14.15 -28.02 5.66
C GLU A 286 13.12 -28.46 6.71
N LYS A 287 12.92 -27.65 7.75
CA LYS A 287 12.01 -27.95 8.87
C LYS A 287 10.55 -27.57 8.63
N ASN A 288 10.30 -26.65 7.68
CA ASN A 288 8.98 -26.04 7.46
C ASN A 288 8.57 -26.08 5.98
N LYS A 289 9.14 -26.98 5.17
CA LYS A 289 8.94 -27.01 3.71
C LYS A 289 7.48 -27.01 3.27
N ASP A 290 6.62 -27.69 4.04
CA ASP A 290 5.19 -27.83 3.74
C ASP A 290 4.38 -26.64 4.29
N ASN A 291 5.03 -25.65 4.92
CA ASN A 291 4.43 -24.50 5.59
C ASN A 291 4.85 -23.14 5.00
N ILE A 292 5.87 -23.11 4.14
CA ILE A 292 6.31 -21.87 3.51
C ILE A 292 5.31 -21.50 2.42
N ILE A 293 4.69 -20.33 2.61
CA ILE A 293 3.65 -19.81 1.74
C ILE A 293 4.11 -18.49 1.16
N TYR A 294 3.95 -18.32 -0.15
CA TYR A 294 4.10 -17.03 -0.79
C TYR A 294 2.79 -16.25 -0.68
N SER A 295 2.84 -15.07 -0.05
CA SER A 295 1.69 -14.18 0.06
C SER A 295 1.18 -13.73 -1.33
N MET A 296 -0.09 -13.33 -1.42
CA MET A 296 -0.55 -12.62 -2.61
C MET A 296 0.18 -11.28 -2.74
N GLN A 297 0.43 -10.85 -3.97
CA GLN A 297 0.87 -9.48 -4.21
C GLN A 297 -0.28 -8.53 -3.85
N ASN A 298 0.05 -7.40 -3.23
CA ASN A 298 -0.94 -6.37 -2.92
C ASN A 298 -1.04 -5.34 -4.05
N ALA A 299 -1.80 -4.27 -3.79
CA ALA A 299 -2.06 -3.21 -4.74
C ALA A 299 -0.90 -2.19 -4.88
N THR A 300 0.16 -2.30 -4.07
CA THR A 300 1.33 -1.42 -4.20
C THR A 300 2.12 -1.76 -5.46
N SER A 301 2.42 -0.76 -6.28
CA SER A 301 3.26 -0.89 -7.47
C SER A 301 4.51 -0.04 -7.31
N TYR A 302 5.68 -0.67 -7.35
CA TYR A 302 6.97 0.02 -7.48
C TYR A 302 7.42 0.04 -8.94
N TYR A 303 8.04 1.16 -9.32
CA TYR A 303 8.51 1.40 -10.68
C TYR A 303 9.72 2.34 -10.67
N LEU A 304 10.64 2.10 -11.61
CA LEU A 304 11.79 2.96 -11.85
C LEU A 304 11.35 4.14 -12.72
N ASN A 305 11.77 5.33 -12.35
CA ASN A 305 11.64 6.52 -13.20
C ASN A 305 12.99 7.19 -13.38
N PHE A 306 13.14 7.88 -14.51
CA PHE A 306 14.27 8.77 -14.71
C PHE A 306 13.95 10.18 -14.23
N ASN A 307 14.93 10.84 -13.62
CA ASN A 307 14.86 12.27 -13.35
C ASN A 307 15.09 13.06 -14.64
N LEU A 308 14.03 13.59 -15.23
CA LEU A 308 14.03 14.24 -16.55
C LEU A 308 14.68 15.63 -16.52
N ASP A 309 14.68 16.29 -15.36
CA ASP A 309 15.20 17.64 -15.18
C ASP A 309 16.00 17.81 -13.87
N ARG A 310 16.89 16.84 -13.61
CA ARG A 310 17.73 16.81 -12.40
C ARG A 310 18.52 18.10 -12.22
N LYS A 311 18.39 18.71 -11.03
CA LYS A 311 19.08 19.96 -10.65
C LYS A 311 20.23 19.77 -9.66
N SER A 312 20.07 18.83 -8.72
CA SER A 312 21.07 18.53 -7.69
C SER A 312 21.99 17.40 -8.14
N TYR A 313 23.26 17.52 -7.77
CA TYR A 313 24.35 16.58 -8.09
C TYR A 313 25.33 16.47 -6.92
N ASN A 314 24.83 16.45 -5.67
CA ASN A 314 25.67 16.27 -4.49
C ASN A 314 26.10 14.81 -4.37
N PHE A 315 25.25 13.88 -4.83
CA PHE A 315 25.51 12.45 -4.89
C PHE A 315 25.61 12.01 -6.35
N THR A 316 26.77 12.25 -6.97
CA THR A 316 27.00 11.89 -8.37
C THR A 316 28.41 11.38 -8.61
N SER A 317 28.53 10.41 -9.52
CA SER A 317 29.82 10.00 -10.08
C SER A 317 30.21 10.80 -11.32
N LYS A 318 29.35 11.70 -11.81
CA LYS A 318 29.63 12.56 -12.96
C LYS A 318 30.68 13.59 -12.60
N SER A 319 31.73 13.66 -13.42
CA SER A 319 32.89 14.52 -13.24
C SER A 319 32.77 15.87 -13.97
N SER A 320 31.81 16.02 -14.88
CA SER A 320 31.72 17.18 -15.77
C SER A 320 30.29 17.57 -16.14
N ASP A 321 30.09 18.82 -16.55
CA ASP A 321 28.78 19.30 -17.01
C ASP A 321 28.33 18.66 -18.33
N ILE A 322 29.28 18.20 -19.15
CA ILE A 322 28.95 17.48 -20.39
C ILE A 322 28.37 16.10 -20.09
N GLU A 323 28.82 15.39 -19.05
CA GLU A 323 28.22 14.12 -18.61
C GLU A 323 26.81 14.34 -18.06
N LYS A 324 26.59 15.41 -17.27
CA LYS A 324 25.25 15.79 -16.77
C LYS A 324 24.28 16.05 -17.93
N LYS A 325 24.71 16.86 -18.90
CA LYS A 325 23.90 17.17 -20.10
C LYS A 325 23.66 15.93 -20.97
N SER A 326 24.68 15.09 -21.16
CA SER A 326 24.59 13.85 -21.93
C SER A 326 23.57 12.89 -21.30
N THR A 327 23.59 12.77 -19.97
CA THR A 327 22.62 11.97 -19.21
C THR A 327 21.21 12.51 -19.37
N GLN A 328 21.00 13.83 -19.22
CA GLN A 328 19.70 14.44 -19.43
C GLN A 328 19.16 14.18 -20.86
N GLU A 329 19.98 14.37 -21.90
CA GLU A 329 19.56 14.09 -23.28
C GLU A 329 19.24 12.61 -23.51
N ALA A 330 20.00 11.70 -22.88
CA ALA A 330 19.75 10.26 -22.95
C ALA A 330 18.41 9.87 -22.31
N VAL A 331 18.12 10.32 -21.09
CA VAL A 331 16.86 9.95 -20.41
C VAL A 331 15.62 10.58 -21.06
N LEU A 332 15.76 11.70 -21.78
CA LEU A 332 14.69 12.28 -22.59
C LEU A 332 14.43 11.50 -23.88
N ASN A 333 15.38 10.69 -24.35
CA ASN A 333 15.24 9.87 -25.55
C ASN A 333 14.41 8.60 -25.27
N LYS A 334 13.29 8.43 -26.00
CA LYS A 334 12.40 7.28 -25.85
C LYS A 334 13.09 5.95 -26.14
N ASN A 335 13.90 5.86 -27.20
CA ASN A 335 14.61 4.64 -27.56
C ASN A 335 15.62 4.23 -26.48
N PHE A 336 16.28 5.19 -25.82
CA PHE A 336 17.17 4.93 -24.69
C PHE A 336 16.40 4.35 -23.49
N ARG A 337 15.27 4.96 -23.12
CA ARG A 337 14.43 4.45 -22.02
C ARG A 337 13.88 3.05 -22.32
N GLN A 338 13.43 2.80 -23.56
CA GLN A 338 13.00 1.46 -23.98
C GLN A 338 14.16 0.45 -23.94
N ALA A 339 15.34 0.83 -24.42
CA ALA A 339 16.52 -0.02 -24.36
C ALA A 339 16.88 -0.41 -22.92
N PHE A 340 16.85 0.56 -22.00
CA PHE A 340 17.03 0.32 -20.57
C PHE A 340 15.98 -0.65 -20.03
N ASN A 341 14.70 -0.45 -20.36
CA ASN A 341 13.60 -1.31 -19.91
C ASN A 341 13.78 -2.77 -20.37
N TYR A 342 14.16 -2.97 -21.64
CA TYR A 342 14.45 -4.29 -22.22
C TYR A 342 15.73 -4.93 -21.64
N ALA A 343 16.72 -4.13 -21.24
CA ALA A 343 17.96 -4.60 -20.64
C ALA A 343 17.80 -4.99 -19.16
N TYR A 344 16.77 -4.47 -18.48
CA TYR A 344 16.55 -4.69 -17.07
C TYR A 344 15.95 -6.09 -16.79
N ASN A 345 16.74 -6.97 -16.16
CA ASN A 345 16.29 -8.30 -15.74
C ASN A 345 15.65 -8.23 -14.35
N ARG A 346 14.31 -8.16 -14.32
CA ARG A 346 13.54 -8.09 -13.07
C ARG A 346 13.53 -9.40 -12.33
N THR A 347 13.68 -10.52 -13.03
CA THR A 347 13.82 -11.83 -12.39
C THR A 347 15.11 -11.90 -11.58
N ALA A 348 16.24 -11.46 -12.13
CA ALA A 348 17.51 -11.39 -11.40
C ALA A 348 17.44 -10.40 -10.22
N TYR A 349 16.76 -9.27 -10.41
CA TYR A 349 16.51 -8.29 -9.35
C TYR A 349 15.67 -8.90 -8.22
N GLY A 350 14.54 -9.53 -8.53
CA GLY A 350 13.66 -10.16 -7.55
C GLY A 350 14.33 -11.30 -6.79
N ALA A 351 15.24 -12.03 -7.44
CA ALA A 351 16.06 -13.05 -6.77
C ALA A 351 16.93 -12.48 -5.65
N GLN A 352 17.30 -11.20 -5.68
CA GLN A 352 18.10 -10.56 -4.62
C GLN A 352 17.35 -10.41 -3.29
N SER A 353 16.02 -10.52 -3.30
CA SER A 353 15.21 -10.49 -2.08
C SER A 353 14.37 -11.73 -1.85
N GLN A 354 13.96 -12.44 -2.90
CA GLN A 354 13.05 -13.60 -2.82
C GLN A 354 13.73 -14.94 -3.05
N GLY A 355 15.05 -14.96 -3.30
CA GLY A 355 15.77 -16.14 -3.76
C GLY A 355 15.32 -16.58 -5.16
N GLU A 356 15.98 -17.58 -5.74
CA GLU A 356 15.70 -18.02 -7.11
C GLU A 356 14.26 -18.55 -7.28
N GLU A 357 13.75 -19.31 -6.32
CA GLU A 357 12.40 -19.90 -6.37
C GLU A 357 11.29 -18.84 -6.30
N GLY A 358 11.54 -17.75 -5.56
CA GLY A 358 10.59 -16.64 -5.38
C GLY A 358 10.80 -15.48 -6.33
N ALA A 359 11.83 -15.52 -7.18
CA ALA A 359 12.33 -14.38 -7.94
C ALA A 359 11.25 -13.63 -8.72
N THR A 360 10.33 -14.37 -9.36
CA THR A 360 9.27 -13.75 -10.13
C THR A 360 8.06 -13.34 -9.30
N LYS A 361 7.85 -13.90 -8.11
CA LYS A 361 6.60 -13.78 -7.32
C LYS A 361 6.24 -12.35 -6.91
N ILE A 362 7.22 -11.44 -6.92
CA ILE A 362 7.04 -10.03 -6.59
C ILE A 362 6.94 -9.13 -7.82
N ILE A 363 7.19 -9.64 -9.03
CA ILE A 363 7.26 -8.82 -10.24
C ILE A 363 5.86 -8.28 -10.58
N ARG A 364 5.81 -6.97 -10.82
CA ARG A 364 4.63 -6.18 -11.18
C ARG A 364 4.89 -5.52 -12.53
N ASN A 365 3.99 -5.74 -13.48
CA ASN A 365 4.27 -5.42 -14.88
C ASN A 365 3.61 -4.14 -15.40
N LEU A 366 2.77 -3.49 -14.60
CA LEU A 366 2.09 -2.24 -14.92
C LEU A 366 2.08 -1.33 -13.69
N VAL A 367 1.84 -0.03 -13.89
CA VAL A 367 1.69 0.91 -12.76
C VAL A 367 0.37 0.64 -12.05
N VAL A 368 -0.73 0.55 -12.80
CA VAL A 368 -1.99 -0.02 -12.32
C VAL A 368 -1.82 -1.54 -12.21
N PRO A 369 -2.05 -2.18 -11.05
CA PRO A 369 -1.97 -3.64 -10.95
C PRO A 369 -2.87 -4.32 -11.99
N PRO A 370 -2.39 -5.38 -12.69
CA PRO A 370 -3.12 -5.99 -13.80
C PRO A 370 -4.54 -6.44 -13.45
N THR A 371 -4.77 -6.86 -12.21
CA THR A 371 -6.05 -7.36 -11.70
C THR A 371 -6.77 -6.32 -10.80
N PHE A 372 -6.43 -5.04 -10.91
CA PHE A 372 -6.98 -3.98 -10.05
C PHE A 372 -8.47 -3.72 -10.33
N VAL A 373 -8.84 -3.71 -11.62
CA VAL A 373 -10.24 -3.61 -12.09
C VAL A 373 -10.48 -4.61 -13.20
N SER A 374 -11.75 -4.95 -13.44
CA SER A 374 -12.17 -5.77 -14.58
C SER A 374 -12.98 -4.94 -15.58
N ILE A 375 -12.78 -5.24 -16.86
CA ILE A 375 -13.47 -4.62 -18.00
C ILE A 375 -14.15 -5.74 -18.78
N ASN A 376 -15.49 -5.81 -18.72
CA ASN A 376 -16.27 -6.79 -19.47
C ASN A 376 -15.79 -8.25 -19.29
N GLY A 377 -15.35 -8.62 -18.08
CA GLY A 377 -14.87 -9.96 -17.74
C GLY A 377 -13.40 -10.22 -18.07
N LYS A 378 -12.64 -9.21 -18.51
CA LYS A 378 -11.18 -9.26 -18.67
C LYS A 378 -10.50 -8.49 -17.56
N ASP A 379 -9.27 -8.88 -17.21
CA ASP A 379 -8.44 -8.09 -16.30
C ASP A 379 -7.92 -6.83 -17.02
N PHE A 380 -7.65 -5.76 -16.27
CA PHE A 380 -7.11 -4.52 -16.81
C PHE A 380 -5.84 -4.76 -17.64
N GLY A 381 -4.94 -5.63 -17.16
CA GLY A 381 -3.71 -5.98 -17.87
C GLY A 381 -3.93 -6.62 -19.25
N ASP A 382 -4.99 -7.42 -19.42
CA ASP A 382 -5.34 -8.02 -20.70
C ASP A 382 -5.78 -6.95 -21.70
N VAL A 383 -6.61 -6.01 -21.25
CA VAL A 383 -7.06 -4.89 -22.10
C VAL A 383 -5.89 -3.99 -22.47
N VAL A 384 -4.96 -3.72 -21.56
CA VAL A 384 -3.73 -2.97 -21.88
C VAL A 384 -2.92 -3.71 -22.95
N SER A 385 -2.75 -5.03 -22.85
CA SER A 385 -2.07 -5.83 -23.87
C SER A 385 -2.72 -5.70 -25.26
N GLU A 386 -4.06 -5.70 -25.31
CA GLU A 386 -4.81 -5.48 -26.56
C GLU A 386 -4.56 -4.10 -27.17
N LYS A 387 -4.32 -3.06 -26.35
CA LYS A 387 -4.00 -1.71 -26.83
C LYS A 387 -2.55 -1.55 -27.28
N MET A 388 -1.64 -2.36 -26.76
CA MET A 388 -0.21 -2.23 -27.06
C MET A 388 0.14 -2.44 -28.54
N VAL A 389 -0.68 -3.17 -29.30
CA VAL A 389 -0.47 -3.37 -30.75
C VAL A 389 -0.46 -2.06 -31.54
N ASN A 390 -1.04 -0.99 -30.99
CA ASN A 390 -1.04 0.35 -31.59
C ASN A 390 0.34 1.04 -31.52
N TYR A 391 1.27 0.53 -30.72
CA TYR A 391 2.60 1.11 -30.52
C TYR A 391 3.73 0.37 -31.24
N GLY A 392 3.42 -0.75 -31.91
CA GLY A 392 4.39 -1.50 -32.72
C GLY A 392 4.28 -3.01 -32.57
N GLN A 393 4.81 -3.72 -33.56
CA GLN A 393 4.82 -5.20 -33.57
C GLN A 393 5.68 -5.77 -32.45
N GLU A 394 6.66 -5.00 -31.94
CA GLU A 394 7.49 -5.42 -30.80
C GLU A 394 6.69 -5.67 -29.52
N TRP A 395 5.47 -5.13 -29.41
CA TRP A 395 4.60 -5.29 -28.26
C TRP A 395 3.53 -6.38 -28.44
N GLN A 396 3.44 -7.00 -29.62
CA GLN A 396 2.40 -7.98 -29.90
C GLN A 396 2.53 -9.19 -28.97
N GLY A 397 1.42 -9.56 -28.31
CA GLY A 397 1.34 -10.74 -27.46
C GLY A 397 2.07 -10.61 -26.12
N ILE A 398 2.42 -9.38 -25.70
CA ILE A 398 2.99 -9.15 -24.38
C ILE A 398 1.98 -9.54 -23.29
N ASN A 399 2.43 -10.26 -22.27
CA ASN A 399 1.59 -10.67 -21.15
C ASN A 399 1.92 -9.84 -19.92
N PHE A 400 0.95 -9.01 -19.48
CA PHE A 400 1.13 -8.13 -18.33
C PHE A 400 0.65 -8.72 -17.02
N ALA A 401 0.18 -9.98 -16.97
CA ALA A 401 -0.15 -10.60 -15.69
C ALA A 401 1.06 -10.55 -14.74
N ASP A 402 0.82 -10.51 -13.44
CA ASP A 402 1.91 -10.46 -12.48
C ASP A 402 2.72 -11.77 -12.44
N ALA A 403 3.85 -11.73 -11.73
CA ALA A 403 4.72 -12.87 -11.50
C ALA A 403 5.43 -13.44 -12.74
N GLN A 404 5.69 -12.59 -13.73
CA GLN A 404 6.52 -12.87 -14.91
C GLN A 404 7.29 -11.61 -15.31
N ASP A 405 8.35 -11.78 -16.11
CA ASP A 405 9.16 -10.66 -16.65
C ASP A 405 9.01 -10.58 -18.18
N PRO A 406 7.95 -9.94 -18.68
CA PRO A 406 7.65 -9.90 -20.12
C PRO A 406 8.52 -8.88 -20.86
N TYR A 407 9.24 -8.02 -20.12
CA TYR A 407 10.02 -6.93 -20.66
C TYR A 407 11.46 -7.34 -20.97
N TYR A 408 12.10 -8.17 -20.14
CA TYR A 408 13.51 -8.48 -20.34
C TYR A 408 13.78 -9.16 -21.69
N ASN A 409 14.52 -8.46 -22.56
CA ASN A 409 14.87 -8.93 -23.90
C ASN A 409 16.18 -8.26 -24.38
N PRO A 410 17.33 -8.93 -24.20
CA PRO A 410 18.64 -8.36 -24.56
C PRO A 410 18.77 -7.95 -26.04
N ASP A 411 18.12 -8.65 -26.95
CA ASP A 411 18.22 -8.36 -28.38
C ASP A 411 17.43 -7.09 -28.74
N LYS A 412 16.20 -6.95 -28.22
CA LYS A 412 15.41 -5.71 -28.34
C LYS A 412 16.12 -4.55 -27.66
N ALA A 413 16.74 -4.78 -26.50
CA ALA A 413 17.51 -3.77 -25.79
C ALA A 413 18.64 -3.19 -26.66
N LYS A 414 19.45 -4.07 -27.25
CA LYS A 414 20.56 -3.67 -28.16
C LYS A 414 20.05 -2.97 -29.41
N ALA A 415 18.96 -3.44 -30.00
CA ALA A 415 18.35 -2.81 -31.19
C ALA A 415 17.87 -1.38 -30.89
N LYS A 416 17.07 -1.19 -29.83
CA LYS A 416 16.62 0.14 -29.40
C LYS A 416 17.78 1.03 -28.96
N PHE A 417 18.80 0.47 -28.33
CA PHE A 417 19.98 1.24 -27.96
C PHE A 417 20.77 1.72 -29.19
N ALA A 418 20.88 0.92 -30.25
CA ALA A 418 21.53 1.35 -31.48
C ALA A 418 20.80 2.54 -32.14
N GLU A 419 19.47 2.52 -32.14
CA GLU A 419 18.64 3.66 -32.58
C GLU A 419 18.89 4.90 -31.71
N ALA A 420 18.82 4.73 -30.38
CA ALA A 420 19.06 5.79 -29.42
C ALA A 420 20.46 6.40 -29.56
N LYS A 421 21.49 5.55 -29.66
CA LYS A 421 22.89 5.98 -29.76
C LYS A 421 23.11 6.87 -30.98
N LYS A 422 22.56 6.48 -32.14
CA LYS A 422 22.62 7.30 -33.36
C LYS A 422 21.96 8.67 -33.17
N GLU A 423 20.77 8.71 -32.55
CA GLU A 423 20.04 9.96 -32.28
C GLU A 423 20.78 10.85 -31.27
N LEU A 424 21.40 10.26 -30.26
CA LEU A 424 22.13 10.94 -29.19
C LEU A 424 23.48 11.47 -29.67
N GLU A 425 24.24 10.69 -30.44
CA GLU A 425 25.49 11.14 -31.08
C GLU A 425 25.24 12.35 -32.00
N ALA A 426 24.12 12.36 -32.73
CA ALA A 426 23.71 13.50 -33.55
C ALA A 426 23.43 14.78 -32.74
N LYS A 427 23.14 14.65 -31.44
CA LYS A 427 22.97 15.76 -30.49
C LYS A 427 24.25 16.10 -29.72
N GLY A 428 25.38 15.44 -30.01
CA GLY A 428 26.66 15.66 -29.34
C GLY A 428 26.74 15.05 -27.93
N VAL A 429 25.93 14.01 -27.65
CA VAL A 429 25.99 13.26 -26.40
C VAL A 429 27.28 12.47 -26.29
N GLN A 430 27.91 12.52 -25.12
CA GLN A 430 29.12 11.75 -24.82
C GLN A 430 28.76 10.43 -24.12
N PHE A 431 29.39 9.35 -24.57
CA PHE A 431 29.32 8.03 -23.95
C PHE A 431 30.58 7.75 -23.09
N PRO A 432 30.48 6.94 -22.03
CA PRO A 432 29.25 6.29 -21.55
C PRO A 432 28.26 7.25 -20.88
N ILE A 433 26.98 6.88 -20.90
CA ILE A 433 25.94 7.56 -20.12
C ILE A 433 26.02 7.06 -18.67
N HIS A 434 26.29 7.98 -17.75
CA HIS A 434 26.37 7.70 -16.31
C HIS A 434 25.01 7.91 -15.64
N LEU A 435 24.44 6.88 -15.01
CA LEU A 435 23.16 6.95 -14.32
C LEU A 435 23.35 6.66 -12.83
N ASP A 436 23.18 7.69 -12.00
CA ASP A 436 23.27 7.59 -10.55
C ASP A 436 22.00 6.96 -9.96
N VAL A 437 22.18 5.90 -9.18
CA VAL A 437 21.14 5.22 -8.39
C VAL A 437 21.55 5.32 -6.91
N SER A 438 20.76 6.02 -6.12
CA SER A 438 21.00 6.12 -4.66
C SER A 438 20.44 4.90 -3.92
N VAL A 439 21.16 4.42 -2.91
CA VAL A 439 20.73 3.36 -2.00
C VAL A 439 21.14 3.68 -0.57
N ASP A 440 20.30 3.34 0.42
CA ASP A 440 20.72 3.32 1.82
C ASP A 440 21.75 2.20 2.02
N GLN A 441 22.96 2.57 2.42
CA GLN A 441 24.07 1.64 2.64
C GLN A 441 23.80 0.61 3.76
N SER A 442 22.88 0.90 4.68
CA SER A 442 22.47 -0.01 5.75
C SER A 442 21.46 -1.06 5.27
N ALA A 443 20.73 -0.77 4.18
CA ALA A 443 19.72 -1.65 3.60
C ALA A 443 20.35 -2.69 2.66
N LYS A 444 20.91 -3.77 3.22
CA LYS A 444 21.56 -4.87 2.47
C LYS A 444 20.76 -5.35 1.25
N LYS A 445 19.44 -5.51 1.40
CA LYS A 445 18.52 -5.87 0.32
C LYS A 445 18.61 -4.87 -0.85
N GLY A 446 18.49 -3.58 -0.56
CA GLY A 446 18.51 -2.51 -1.57
C GLY A 446 19.84 -2.41 -2.30
N VAL A 447 20.97 -2.62 -1.59
CA VAL A 447 22.31 -2.64 -2.20
C VAL A 447 22.47 -3.80 -3.19
N LEU A 448 21.99 -5.00 -2.85
CA LEU A 448 22.01 -6.17 -3.73
C LEU A 448 21.10 -5.95 -4.96
N GLU A 449 19.89 -5.43 -4.74
CA GLU A 449 18.93 -5.07 -5.78
C GLU A 449 19.52 -4.06 -6.78
N ALA A 450 20.16 -2.98 -6.31
CA ALA A 450 20.83 -2.01 -7.17
C ALA A 450 22.03 -2.60 -7.92
N SER A 451 22.79 -3.51 -7.29
CA SER A 451 23.88 -4.23 -7.94
C SER A 451 23.37 -5.14 -9.07
N SER A 452 22.22 -5.80 -8.87
CA SER A 452 21.57 -6.60 -9.90
C SER A 452 21.05 -5.74 -11.06
N LEU A 453 20.50 -4.56 -10.77
CA LEU A 453 20.12 -3.59 -11.81
C LEU A 453 21.35 -3.19 -12.63
N LYS A 454 22.44 -2.78 -11.97
CA LYS A 454 23.72 -2.44 -12.62
C LYS A 454 24.21 -3.56 -13.54
N GLN A 455 24.29 -4.79 -13.01
CA GLN A 455 24.76 -5.95 -13.78
C GLN A 455 23.87 -6.22 -15.00
N SER A 456 22.55 -6.11 -14.85
CA SER A 456 21.60 -6.33 -15.94
C SER A 456 21.82 -5.35 -17.08
N ILE A 457 21.89 -4.05 -16.76
CA ILE A 457 22.04 -2.99 -17.77
C ILE A 457 23.41 -3.06 -18.45
N GLU A 458 24.50 -3.13 -17.68
CA GLU A 458 25.87 -3.06 -18.21
C GLU A 458 26.25 -4.30 -19.03
N SER A 459 25.75 -5.48 -18.65
CA SER A 459 26.02 -6.71 -19.42
C SER A 459 25.28 -6.77 -20.75
N VAL A 460 24.12 -6.11 -20.86
CA VAL A 460 23.30 -6.12 -22.08
C VAL A 460 23.68 -4.96 -23.01
N LEU A 461 23.83 -3.74 -22.47
CA LEU A 461 24.10 -2.53 -23.25
C LEU A 461 25.59 -2.21 -23.41
N GLY A 462 26.46 -2.82 -22.60
CA GLY A 462 27.91 -2.56 -22.58
C GLY A 462 28.28 -1.38 -21.69
N ALA A 463 29.25 -1.57 -20.80
CA ALA A 463 29.73 -0.53 -19.88
C ALA A 463 30.44 0.64 -20.59
N GLU A 464 30.89 0.46 -21.83
CA GLU A 464 31.38 1.53 -22.69
C GLU A 464 30.24 2.47 -23.19
N ASN A 465 28.99 2.05 -23.02
CA ASN A 465 27.81 2.76 -23.48
C ASN A 465 26.98 3.29 -22.30
N VAL A 466 26.70 2.46 -21.29
CA VAL A 466 25.88 2.86 -20.14
C VAL A 466 26.52 2.33 -18.87
N VAL A 467 26.67 3.20 -17.87
CA VAL A 467 27.22 2.88 -16.56
C VAL A 467 26.17 3.22 -15.50
N ILE A 468 25.88 2.26 -14.62
CA ILE A 468 25.05 2.49 -13.43
C ILE A 468 25.97 2.77 -12.25
N ASP A 469 25.92 3.99 -11.74
CA ASP A 469 26.71 4.45 -10.60
C ASP A 469 25.89 4.34 -9.32
N ILE A 470 26.23 3.38 -8.46
CA ILE A 470 25.51 3.15 -7.21
C ILE A 470 26.06 4.09 -6.13
N GLN A 471 25.24 5.04 -5.71
CA GLN A 471 25.55 5.98 -4.62
C GLN A 471 25.07 5.37 -3.29
N GLN A 472 25.98 4.81 -2.52
CA GLN A 472 25.68 4.29 -1.17
C GLN A 472 25.69 5.44 -0.16
N LEU A 473 24.52 5.78 0.36
CA LEU A 473 24.30 6.95 1.22
C LEU A 473 24.00 6.52 2.67
N SER A 474 24.17 7.45 3.61
CA SER A 474 23.57 7.31 4.93
C SER A 474 22.05 7.28 4.83
N THR A 475 21.34 6.69 5.79
CA THR A 475 19.86 6.68 5.81
C THR A 475 19.28 8.09 5.69
N ASP A 476 19.81 9.05 6.45
CA ASP A 476 19.36 10.45 6.42
C ASP A 476 19.58 11.08 5.04
N ASP A 477 20.74 10.87 4.42
CA ASP A 477 21.03 11.42 3.09
C ASP A 477 20.17 10.76 2.00
N TYR A 478 19.95 9.44 2.08
CA TYR A 478 19.07 8.71 1.19
C TYR A 478 17.63 9.23 1.26
N ASP A 479 17.10 9.38 2.47
CA ASP A 479 15.74 9.88 2.68
C ASP A 479 15.61 11.33 2.23
N ASN A 480 16.56 12.21 2.58
CA ASN A 480 16.52 13.63 2.25
C ASN A 480 16.75 13.93 0.76
N SER A 481 17.49 13.10 0.03
CA SER A 481 17.66 13.22 -1.43
C SER A 481 16.52 12.60 -2.23
N GLY A 482 15.73 11.74 -1.58
CA GLY A 482 14.64 10.97 -2.18
C GLY A 482 13.30 11.25 -1.52
N TYR A 483 12.86 10.35 -0.65
CA TYR A 483 11.50 10.31 -0.12
C TYR A 483 11.06 11.60 0.61
N LEU A 484 11.95 12.23 1.39
CA LEU A 484 11.67 13.42 2.19
C LEU A 484 11.90 14.74 1.45
N ALA A 485 12.50 14.72 0.26
CA ALA A 485 12.67 15.91 -0.56
C ALA A 485 11.29 16.48 -0.96
N GLN A 486 11.12 17.78 -0.73
CA GLN A 486 9.87 18.53 -0.89
C GLN A 486 9.73 19.21 -2.26
N THR A 487 10.82 19.28 -3.02
CA THR A 487 10.83 19.87 -4.38
C THR A 487 11.58 18.97 -5.35
N ALA A 488 11.22 19.04 -6.63
CA ALA A 488 11.92 18.40 -7.72
C ALA A 488 13.42 18.76 -7.75
N ALA A 489 13.76 20.00 -7.39
CA ALA A 489 15.15 20.46 -7.38
C ALA A 489 16.00 19.75 -6.31
N GLN A 490 15.41 19.31 -5.20
CA GLN A 490 16.08 18.58 -4.12
C GLN A 490 16.32 17.10 -4.46
N LYS A 491 15.61 16.55 -5.45
CA LYS A 491 15.71 15.14 -5.85
C LYS A 491 17.05 14.89 -6.54
N ASP A 492 17.93 14.13 -5.89
CA ASP A 492 19.34 13.99 -6.26
C ASP A 492 19.71 12.55 -6.67
N PHE A 493 19.22 12.15 -7.85
CA PHE A 493 19.42 10.85 -8.48
C PHE A 493 19.06 10.96 -9.97
N ASP A 494 19.56 10.05 -10.81
CA ASP A 494 19.03 9.91 -12.18
C ASP A 494 17.93 8.86 -12.26
N ILE A 495 17.98 7.83 -11.41
CA ILE A 495 16.97 6.77 -11.35
C ILE A 495 16.43 6.70 -9.93
N TYR A 496 15.09 6.69 -9.83
CA TYR A 496 14.39 6.50 -8.57
C TYR A 496 13.41 5.35 -8.65
N ASN A 497 13.43 4.48 -7.65
CA ASN A 497 12.45 3.41 -7.48
C ASN A 497 11.35 3.92 -6.54
N GLY A 498 10.29 4.49 -7.11
CA GLY A 498 9.14 4.98 -6.36
C GLY A 498 8.06 3.91 -6.25
N GLY A 499 7.24 4.00 -5.21
CA GLY A 499 6.08 3.12 -5.01
C GLY A 499 4.80 3.92 -4.85
N TRP A 500 3.69 3.38 -5.35
CA TRP A 500 2.36 3.94 -5.14
C TRP A 500 1.35 2.83 -4.85
N SER A 501 0.41 3.11 -3.96
CA SER A 501 -0.73 2.25 -3.65
C SER A 501 -1.99 3.06 -3.90
N ALA A 502 -3.06 2.44 -4.40
CA ALA A 502 -4.28 3.18 -4.69
C ALA A 502 -4.89 3.80 -3.42
N ASP A 503 -5.27 5.06 -3.52
CA ASP A 503 -6.04 5.77 -2.50
C ASP A 503 -7.55 5.52 -2.64
N TYR A 504 -8.01 5.18 -3.85
CA TYR A 504 -9.40 4.89 -4.17
C TYR A 504 -9.51 3.90 -5.34
N LEU A 505 -10.65 3.22 -5.46
CA LEU A 505 -10.84 2.12 -6.42
C LEU A 505 -11.13 2.64 -7.84
N ASP A 506 -10.12 3.24 -8.46
CA ASP A 506 -10.14 3.66 -9.87
C ASP A 506 -8.70 3.67 -10.44
N PRO A 507 -8.47 3.22 -11.69
CA PRO A 507 -7.12 3.25 -12.28
C PRO A 507 -6.49 4.65 -12.28
N SER A 508 -7.29 5.72 -12.27
CA SER A 508 -6.80 7.10 -12.15
C SER A 508 -5.97 7.31 -10.87
N SER A 509 -6.25 6.57 -9.80
CA SER A 509 -5.47 6.62 -8.56
C SER A 509 -3.99 6.27 -8.76
N TYR A 510 -3.65 5.49 -9.78
CA TYR A 510 -2.26 5.22 -10.17
C TYR A 510 -1.79 6.09 -11.32
N LEU A 511 -2.66 6.43 -12.28
CA LEU A 511 -2.22 7.09 -13.51
C LEU A 511 -2.11 8.61 -13.34
N ASP A 512 -2.96 9.22 -12.52
CA ASP A 512 -2.93 10.67 -12.28
C ASP A 512 -1.67 11.13 -11.52
N ILE A 513 -0.90 10.22 -10.91
CA ILE A 513 0.32 10.57 -10.16
C ILE A 513 1.42 11.19 -11.04
N LEU A 514 1.33 11.03 -12.37
CA LEU A 514 2.19 11.66 -13.38
C LEU A 514 1.47 12.73 -14.21
N ASN A 515 0.24 13.13 -13.83
CA ASN A 515 -0.46 14.25 -14.45
C ASN A 515 0.33 15.54 -14.21
N VAL A 516 0.68 16.29 -15.26
CA VAL A 516 1.56 17.47 -15.13
C VAL A 516 0.97 18.60 -14.29
N ASN A 517 -0.36 18.64 -14.13
CA ASN A 517 -1.04 19.71 -13.42
C ASN A 517 -1.00 19.52 -11.89
N ASN A 518 -1.11 18.28 -11.40
CA ASN A 518 -1.33 18.00 -9.97
C ASN A 518 -0.78 16.64 -9.51
N GLY A 519 0.00 15.93 -10.34
CA GLY A 519 0.47 14.57 -10.06
C GLY A 519 1.44 14.51 -8.88
N GLY A 520 1.11 13.69 -7.88
CA GLY A 520 1.88 13.58 -6.63
C GLY A 520 3.28 12.96 -6.76
N MET A 521 3.61 12.37 -7.92
CA MET A 521 4.92 11.72 -8.15
C MET A 521 5.79 12.48 -9.17
N LEU A 522 5.34 13.64 -9.67
CA LEU A 522 6.09 14.45 -10.65
C LEU A 522 7.48 14.88 -10.15
N GLN A 523 7.59 15.20 -8.87
CA GLN A 523 8.86 15.65 -8.30
C GLN A 523 9.93 14.55 -8.43
N ASN A 524 9.54 13.28 -8.30
CA ASN A 524 10.46 12.15 -8.45
C ASN A 524 10.99 11.98 -9.89
N ILE A 525 10.40 12.68 -10.88
CA ILE A 525 10.89 12.74 -12.26
C ILE A 525 11.48 14.12 -12.61
N GLY A 526 11.73 14.97 -11.61
CA GLY A 526 12.35 16.28 -11.78
C GLY A 526 11.38 17.39 -12.20
N LEU A 527 10.08 17.20 -12.04
CA LEU A 527 9.05 18.17 -12.44
C LEU A 527 8.21 18.64 -11.27
N GLU A 528 7.82 19.91 -11.26
CA GLU A 528 6.87 20.43 -10.28
C GLU A 528 5.43 20.36 -10.84
N PRO A 529 4.44 19.98 -10.01
CA PRO A 529 3.03 20.07 -10.40
C PRO A 529 2.63 21.49 -10.83
N GLY A 530 1.96 21.60 -11.98
CA GLY A 530 1.53 22.86 -12.57
C GLY A 530 2.59 23.58 -13.41
N GLU A 531 3.84 23.09 -13.43
CA GLU A 531 4.94 23.69 -14.18
C GLU A 531 5.33 22.85 -15.41
N VAL A 532 4.60 22.99 -16.53
CA VAL A 532 4.93 22.27 -17.77
C VAL A 532 6.14 22.90 -18.46
N ASN A 533 7.33 22.39 -18.16
CA ASN A 533 8.57 22.80 -18.81
C ASN A 533 8.82 22.07 -20.16
N ASP A 534 9.87 22.47 -20.86
CA ASP A 534 10.23 21.87 -22.17
C ASP A 534 10.61 20.39 -22.07
N LYS A 535 11.07 19.92 -20.90
CA LYS A 535 11.43 18.51 -20.67
C LYS A 535 10.20 17.62 -20.57
N ALA A 536 9.15 18.08 -19.88
CA ALA A 536 7.86 17.41 -19.82
C ALA A 536 7.24 17.25 -21.22
N LYS A 537 7.29 18.32 -22.04
CA LYS A 537 6.83 18.30 -23.44
C LYS A 537 7.68 17.38 -24.31
N ALA A 538 9.00 17.38 -24.12
CA ALA A 538 9.90 16.53 -24.91
C ALA A 538 9.61 15.03 -24.76
N VAL A 539 9.01 14.62 -23.65
CA VAL A 539 8.60 13.23 -23.41
C VAL A 539 7.10 12.97 -23.59
N GLY A 540 6.32 14.00 -23.97
CA GLY A 540 4.89 13.88 -24.26
C GLY A 540 3.96 13.81 -23.05
N LEU A 541 4.38 14.32 -21.88
CA LEU A 541 3.54 14.31 -20.67
C LEU A 541 2.30 15.22 -20.78
N ASP A 542 2.32 16.19 -21.69
CA ASP A 542 1.15 16.99 -22.06
C ASP A 542 0.08 16.12 -22.77
N THR A 543 0.51 15.26 -23.69
CA THR A 543 -0.36 14.28 -24.35
C THR A 543 -0.91 13.28 -23.33
N TYR A 544 -0.05 12.76 -22.46
CA TYR A 544 -0.46 11.87 -21.36
C TYR A 544 -1.54 12.52 -20.47
N THR A 545 -1.32 13.77 -20.09
CA THR A 545 -2.28 14.53 -19.27
C THR A 545 -3.60 14.76 -19.99
N GLN A 546 -3.58 15.07 -21.29
CA GLN A 546 -4.82 15.19 -22.06
C GLN A 546 -5.59 13.86 -22.11
N MET A 547 -4.91 12.73 -22.32
CA MET A 547 -5.54 11.41 -22.33
C MET A 547 -6.20 11.09 -20.97
N LEU A 548 -5.53 11.45 -19.86
CA LEU A 548 -6.09 11.34 -18.52
C LEU A 548 -7.34 12.21 -18.33
N GLU A 549 -7.32 13.47 -18.76
CA GLU A 549 -8.48 14.36 -18.66
C GLU A 549 -9.68 13.85 -19.48
N GLU A 550 -9.42 13.22 -20.63
CA GLU A 550 -10.46 12.57 -21.44
C GLU A 550 -11.03 11.32 -20.77
N ALA A 551 -10.19 10.52 -20.11
CA ALA A 551 -10.63 9.37 -19.31
C ALA A 551 -11.45 9.79 -18.09
N ASN A 552 -10.98 10.80 -17.35
CA ASN A 552 -11.62 11.35 -16.15
C ASN A 552 -13.03 11.92 -16.42
N LYS A 553 -13.33 12.33 -17.66
CA LYS A 553 -14.67 12.82 -18.06
C LYS A 553 -15.67 11.69 -18.32
N GLU A 554 -15.22 10.47 -18.60
CA GLU A 554 -16.08 9.32 -18.91
C GLU A 554 -16.74 8.78 -17.64
N GLN A 555 -18.07 8.68 -17.66
CA GLN A 555 -18.87 8.33 -16.50
C GLN A 555 -19.20 6.83 -16.47
N GLU A 556 -19.24 6.18 -17.63
CA GLU A 556 -19.49 4.74 -17.71
C GLU A 556 -18.21 3.98 -17.34
N PRO A 557 -18.20 3.18 -16.25
CA PRO A 557 -16.97 2.58 -15.72
C PRO A 557 -16.20 1.73 -16.74
N ALA A 558 -16.87 0.89 -17.54
CA ALA A 558 -16.16 0.03 -18.48
C ALA A 558 -15.43 0.85 -19.56
N LYS A 559 -16.10 1.83 -20.17
CA LYS A 559 -15.47 2.77 -21.12
C LYS A 559 -14.38 3.62 -20.48
N ARG A 560 -14.57 4.08 -19.24
CA ARG A 560 -13.53 4.83 -18.51
C ARG A 560 -12.29 3.98 -18.32
N TYR A 561 -12.44 2.73 -17.89
CA TYR A 561 -11.32 1.81 -17.69
C TYR A 561 -10.65 1.43 -19.02
N GLU A 562 -11.39 1.33 -20.13
CA GLU A 562 -10.79 1.15 -21.46
C GLU A 562 -9.91 2.35 -21.86
N LYS A 563 -10.34 3.58 -21.57
CA LYS A 563 -9.52 4.79 -21.78
C LYS A 563 -8.28 4.81 -20.88
N TYR A 564 -8.40 4.39 -19.62
CA TYR A 564 -7.23 4.24 -18.76
C TYR A 564 -6.28 3.13 -19.21
N ALA A 565 -6.79 2.06 -19.83
CA ALA A 565 -5.93 1.05 -20.44
C ALA A 565 -5.14 1.63 -21.63
N GLU A 566 -5.71 2.56 -22.39
CA GLU A 566 -4.98 3.31 -23.43
C GLU A 566 -3.91 4.23 -22.83
N VAL A 567 -4.23 4.93 -21.73
CA VAL A 567 -3.25 5.74 -20.98
C VAL A 567 -2.10 4.89 -20.44
N GLN A 568 -2.40 3.74 -19.83
CA GLN A 568 -1.40 2.81 -19.32
C GLN A 568 -0.54 2.23 -20.46
N ALA A 569 -1.14 1.93 -21.63
CA ALA A 569 -0.40 1.46 -22.80
C ALA A 569 0.58 2.51 -23.33
N TRP A 570 0.15 3.78 -23.38
CA TRP A 570 1.05 4.90 -23.69
C TRP A 570 2.21 4.98 -22.67
N LEU A 571 1.92 4.80 -21.38
CA LEU A 571 2.93 4.85 -20.33
C LEU A 571 3.96 3.73 -20.46
N VAL A 572 3.51 2.51 -20.80
CA VAL A 572 4.40 1.37 -21.08
C VAL A 572 5.31 1.66 -22.26
N ASP A 573 4.75 2.13 -23.37
CA ASP A 573 5.52 2.42 -24.59
C ASP A 573 6.50 3.59 -24.39
N SER A 574 6.10 4.64 -23.66
CA SER A 574 6.98 5.80 -23.37
C SER A 574 8.17 5.44 -22.46
N ALA A 575 8.07 4.33 -21.70
CA ALA A 575 9.02 3.89 -20.68
C ALA A 575 9.37 5.00 -19.67
N LEU A 576 8.41 5.87 -19.34
CA LEU A 576 8.58 6.92 -18.33
C LEU A 576 8.42 6.40 -16.91
N ALA A 577 7.54 5.42 -16.72
CA ALA A 577 7.44 4.61 -15.51
C ALA A 577 7.71 3.15 -15.90
N ILE A 578 8.81 2.61 -15.41
CA ILE A 578 9.29 1.26 -15.73
C ILE A 578 8.89 0.34 -14.55
N PRO A 579 7.83 -0.48 -14.68
CA PRO A 579 7.33 -1.32 -13.58
C PRO A 579 8.42 -2.24 -13.06
N ASN A 580 8.42 -2.49 -11.75
CA ASN A 580 9.49 -3.24 -11.08
C ASN A 580 8.92 -4.40 -10.25
N VAL A 581 8.38 -4.08 -9.08
CA VAL A 581 7.90 -5.07 -8.11
C VAL A 581 6.65 -4.55 -7.40
N SER A 582 5.91 -5.42 -6.74
CA SER A 582 4.87 -5.06 -5.78
C SER A 582 5.34 -5.31 -4.34
N GLN A 583 4.51 -4.94 -3.35
CA GLN A 583 4.59 -5.63 -2.06
C GLN A 583 3.76 -6.93 -2.10
N GLY A 584 3.89 -7.74 -1.05
CA GLY A 584 3.39 -9.13 -1.08
C GLY A 584 4.24 -9.99 -2.01
N GLY A 585 3.79 -11.19 -2.36
CA GLY A 585 4.58 -12.12 -3.17
C GLY A 585 5.81 -12.67 -2.45
N THR A 586 5.89 -12.51 -1.13
CA THR A 586 7.03 -12.90 -0.29
C THR A 586 6.75 -14.18 0.51
N PRO A 587 7.77 -14.99 0.82
CA PRO A 587 7.62 -16.22 1.58
C PRO A 587 7.39 -15.94 3.07
N THR A 588 6.48 -16.70 3.67
CA THR A 588 5.97 -16.46 5.02
C THR A 588 5.71 -17.77 5.75
N LEU A 589 5.75 -17.70 7.09
CA LEU A 589 5.09 -18.66 7.98
C LEU A 589 3.93 -17.96 8.67
N ARG A 590 2.81 -18.66 8.88
CA ARG A 590 1.65 -18.05 9.51
C ARG A 590 0.79 -19.01 10.31
N LYS A 591 0.22 -18.48 11.39
CA LYS A 591 -0.89 -19.04 12.19
C LYS A 591 -2.17 -18.23 12.05
N THR A 592 -2.17 -17.19 11.23
CA THR A 592 -3.39 -16.48 10.83
C THR A 592 -4.14 -17.33 9.81
N VAL A 593 -5.45 -17.51 10.00
CA VAL A 593 -6.30 -18.21 9.03
C VAL A 593 -6.24 -17.47 7.69
N PRO A 594 -5.91 -18.13 6.57
CA PRO A 594 -5.80 -17.47 5.27
C PRO A 594 -7.11 -16.76 4.89
N PHE A 595 -6.98 -15.55 4.33
CA PHE A 595 -8.10 -14.75 3.81
C PHE A 595 -9.20 -14.41 4.82
N SER A 596 -8.90 -14.45 6.13
CA SER A 596 -9.86 -14.05 7.17
C SER A 596 -9.89 -12.55 7.43
N SER A 597 -8.81 -11.82 7.20
CA SER A 597 -8.78 -10.36 7.38
C SER A 597 -9.49 -9.65 6.21
N PRO A 598 -9.88 -8.37 6.37
CA PRO A 598 -10.26 -7.52 5.26
C PRO A 598 -9.27 -7.62 4.13
N PHE A 599 -9.79 -7.61 2.92
CA PHE A 599 -8.98 -7.46 1.71
C PHE A 599 -9.25 -6.05 1.19
N SER A 600 -8.23 -5.22 1.10
CA SER A 600 -8.35 -3.91 0.47
C SER A 600 -7.37 -3.79 -0.68
N GLN A 601 -7.85 -3.20 -1.79
CA GLN A 601 -7.01 -2.80 -2.91
C GLN A 601 -6.76 -1.30 -2.94
N ALA A 602 -7.50 -0.51 -2.16
CA ALA A 602 -7.37 0.94 -2.14
C ALA A 602 -7.89 1.57 -0.84
N GLY A 603 -7.32 2.74 -0.49
CA GLY A 603 -7.67 3.50 0.71
C GLY A 603 -6.90 3.05 1.95
N ASN A 604 -7.12 3.71 3.09
CA ASN A 604 -6.38 3.42 4.32
C ASN A 604 -7.01 2.25 5.12
N LYS A 605 -8.34 2.28 5.31
CA LYS A 605 -9.05 1.24 6.07
C LYS A 605 -9.01 -0.10 5.32
N GLY A 606 -8.54 -1.14 5.99
CA GLY A 606 -8.54 -2.51 5.46
C GLY A 606 -7.20 -2.97 4.88
N VAL A 607 -6.18 -2.11 4.84
CA VAL A 607 -4.80 -2.49 4.47
C VAL A 607 -4.14 -3.28 5.60
N GLU A 608 -3.89 -2.63 6.74
CA GLU A 608 -3.43 -3.27 7.98
C GLU A 608 -4.59 -3.34 8.98
N SER A 609 -5.47 -4.35 8.85
CA SER A 609 -6.66 -4.48 9.70
C SER A 609 -6.72 -5.82 10.46
N TYR A 610 -6.99 -5.72 11.75
CA TYR A 610 -7.18 -6.87 12.65
C TYR A 610 -8.66 -7.22 12.87
N LYS A 611 -9.59 -6.43 12.32
CA LYS A 611 -11.01 -6.84 12.24
C LYS A 611 -11.09 -8.12 11.41
N TYR A 612 -11.98 -9.06 11.74
CA TYR A 612 -12.09 -10.38 11.11
C TYR A 612 -10.88 -11.33 11.18
N LEU A 613 -9.69 -10.87 11.58
CA LEU A 613 -8.50 -11.71 11.71
C LEU A 613 -8.79 -12.88 12.66
N LYS A 614 -8.56 -14.11 12.17
CA LYS A 614 -8.67 -15.35 12.95
C LYS A 614 -7.30 -15.98 13.08
N LEU A 615 -7.09 -16.63 14.23
CA LEU A 615 -5.88 -17.41 14.52
C LEU A 615 -6.23 -18.90 14.55
N GLN A 616 -5.24 -19.73 14.22
CA GLN A 616 -5.27 -21.18 14.34
C GLN A 616 -4.00 -21.67 15.05
N ASP A 617 -4.10 -22.82 15.72
CA ASP A 617 -2.98 -23.31 16.55
C ASP A 617 -1.79 -23.80 15.72
N LYS A 618 -2.09 -24.45 14.60
CA LYS A 618 -1.11 -25.04 13.69
C LYS A 618 -0.69 -24.01 12.65
N THR A 619 0.59 -24.02 12.31
CA THR A 619 1.11 -23.31 11.14
C THR A 619 0.37 -23.77 9.88
N VAL A 620 -0.09 -22.82 9.07
CA VAL A 620 -0.78 -23.10 7.81
C VAL A 620 0.18 -23.83 6.88
N THR A 621 -0.31 -24.89 6.24
CA THR A 621 0.43 -25.60 5.19
C THR A 621 0.22 -24.95 3.82
N THR A 622 1.14 -25.15 2.88
CA THR A 622 1.02 -24.69 1.50
C THR A 622 -0.27 -25.23 0.86
N ASP A 623 -0.60 -26.50 1.08
CA ASP A 623 -1.86 -27.12 0.59
C ASP A 623 -3.11 -26.47 1.18
N GLU A 624 -3.11 -26.15 2.48
CA GLU A 624 -4.23 -25.44 3.12
C GLU A 624 -4.39 -24.02 2.58
N TYR A 625 -3.27 -23.33 2.35
CA TYR A 625 -3.29 -21.97 1.80
C TYR A 625 -3.83 -21.95 0.37
N GLU A 626 -3.35 -22.82 -0.52
CA GLU A 626 -3.82 -22.86 -1.91
C GLU A 626 -5.29 -23.26 -1.99
N LYS A 627 -5.75 -24.24 -1.20
CA LYS A 627 -7.19 -24.57 -1.11
C LYS A 627 -8.03 -23.39 -0.60
N ALA A 628 -7.53 -22.67 0.41
CA ALA A 628 -8.20 -21.48 0.92
C ALA A 628 -8.24 -20.36 -0.13
N LYS A 629 -7.17 -20.20 -0.91
CA LYS A 629 -7.06 -19.20 -1.99
C LYS A 629 -8.02 -19.49 -3.12
N GLU A 630 -8.05 -20.73 -3.61
CA GLU A 630 -8.99 -21.15 -4.66
C GLU A 630 -10.45 -20.95 -4.23
N LYS A 631 -10.76 -21.31 -2.98
CA LYS A 631 -12.10 -21.09 -2.41
C LYS A 631 -12.41 -19.60 -2.30
N TRP A 632 -11.49 -18.81 -1.75
CA TRP A 632 -11.65 -17.38 -1.57
C TRP A 632 -11.82 -16.63 -2.90
N LEU A 633 -11.08 -16.99 -3.95
CA LEU A 633 -11.22 -16.39 -5.27
C LEU A 633 -12.63 -16.61 -5.87
N LYS A 634 -13.20 -17.80 -5.71
CA LYS A 634 -14.58 -18.11 -6.16
C LYS A 634 -15.61 -17.33 -5.36
N GLU A 635 -15.50 -17.34 -4.03
CA GLU A 635 -16.40 -16.58 -3.16
C GLU A 635 -16.30 -15.07 -3.39
N LYS A 636 -15.09 -14.56 -3.64
CA LYS A 636 -14.83 -13.16 -3.98
C LYS A 636 -15.53 -12.77 -5.28
N GLU A 637 -15.41 -13.58 -6.33
CA GLU A 637 -16.08 -13.30 -7.60
C GLU A 637 -17.60 -13.18 -7.43
N GLU A 638 -18.21 -14.15 -6.74
CA GLU A 638 -19.65 -14.16 -6.46
C GLU A 638 -20.07 -12.97 -5.57
N SER A 639 -19.30 -12.69 -4.52
CA SER A 639 -19.56 -11.59 -3.58
C SER A 639 -19.47 -10.23 -4.29
N ASN A 640 -18.42 -10.02 -5.09
CA ASN A 640 -18.19 -8.76 -5.80
C ASN A 640 -19.26 -8.51 -6.87
N LYS A 641 -19.67 -9.56 -7.60
CA LYS A 641 -20.78 -9.46 -8.55
C LYS A 641 -22.07 -9.03 -7.84
N LYS A 642 -22.39 -9.65 -6.71
CA LYS A 642 -23.58 -9.29 -5.92
C LYS A 642 -23.50 -7.84 -5.42
N ALA A 643 -22.36 -7.42 -4.88
CA ALA A 643 -22.16 -6.05 -4.40
C ALA A 643 -22.36 -5.01 -5.54
N GLN A 644 -21.87 -5.32 -6.75
CA GLN A 644 -22.06 -4.48 -7.93
C GLN A 644 -23.53 -4.40 -8.36
N GLU A 645 -24.27 -5.51 -8.34
CA GLU A 645 -25.71 -5.53 -8.63
C GLU A 645 -26.53 -4.77 -7.58
N GLU A 646 -26.09 -4.78 -6.32
CA GLU A 646 -26.73 -4.05 -5.22
C GLU A 646 -26.45 -2.54 -5.26
N LEU A 647 -25.32 -2.11 -5.84
CA LEU A 647 -24.95 -0.70 -5.98
C LEU A 647 -26.05 0.12 -6.68
N ALA A 648 -26.68 -0.45 -7.71
CA ALA A 648 -27.76 0.20 -8.45
C ALA A 648 -28.99 0.52 -7.59
N LYS A 649 -29.21 -0.23 -6.48
CA LYS A 649 -30.34 0.00 -5.55
C LYS A 649 -30.13 1.22 -4.66
N HIS A 650 -28.90 1.72 -4.57
CA HIS A 650 -28.57 2.92 -3.80
C HIS A 650 -28.80 4.21 -4.59
N VAL A 651 -28.96 4.13 -5.92
CA VAL A 651 -29.30 5.28 -6.77
C VAL A 651 -30.78 5.63 -6.60
N LYS A 652 -31.07 6.86 -6.17
CA LYS A 652 -32.44 7.35 -5.92
C LYS A 652 -32.75 8.62 -6.69
#